data_AF-A0A975ISQ8-F1
#
_entry.id   AF-A0A975ISQ8-F1
#
_cell.length_a   1.000
_cell.length_b   1.000
_cell.length_c   1.000
_cell.angle_alpha   90.00
_cell.angle_beta   90.00
_cell.angle_gamma   90.00
#
_symmetry.space_group_name_H-M   'P 1'
#
loop_
_entity.id
_entity.type
_entity.pdbx_description
1 polymer ?
#
loop_
_entity_poly.entity_id
_entity_poly.type
_entity_poly.pdbx_seq_one_letter_code
_entity_poly.pdbx_strand_id
1 'polypeptide(L)'
;MHEGIALSRWSRLLIEEIFGDREGEGRPVSTIEAGGALLVRALARSGIDATEQAALDSFVQAFPARGQMLRWFSGVDSPGDAVPAFLILCCVAASEATGSEANDYRERLRQMMGWDAIIMDCGALPTLWKRLERSLAAAPPDRRLRRLILPDPRFRTQIGHAIELTFPSRQDARRLRHDLDDGGLVDPNSPVAVMRWLVARGTRYSPTFQETFSDFQSAWRSGARALTDHRFWSGWRMVVESWRPTLTQDVFHIVSDEWGRYQLVTAEGEPTTLRAIETKAPPALRSLLANGSPILLREVDWGQWTWTGQGRSAIRDARAALIREKSHSATILAQMDRAAVQDAAGWVLTAAIDLLPGTSGRLAIGDDDLVDARFTGVPRFDGGRLARPSFPIRLSTTGPVEQVKLKGEGADLVTLRRAGSQDWLLTLVEPLSGDLQVAIEATGGVTRRTLSLRASAIAPDWQRELPRRFVVDEIGSADWAPTGAAGSAIGGSFLAAHSEASIQTKQGIIDLVEYLAARPGVMPLGGFLDLLDTLPGIEEVGRWTLYRGLMEAGLIDPLRVRGWRGCAVTARAPRAVLSRASDGFCLVIDGLVNEVLAQRLQAMAFDLGLSATCTVGVGPWSPPVLCLHGNRETLVSMAADTGLELEFLTPALDGLGVPVEGTPNADGSNHGSRIRLPDLDALGGRGVEVHLCRREAEDAPPVWLVHTAGAEPRYWSHRHLALLDACRQAAIAPFSLTRGRLISELPGVFLPLQVARWLRLATGVSPGKTVAQHSYPVGSTLEPVIRAALGLPLTATSRKLAAGGALRRRGSAVAIARSRGTAVEITPVWRWARDQRGGPH
;
A
#
# COMPACT_ATOMS: atom_id res chain seq x y z
N MET A 1 -40.26 12.27 24.98
CA MET A 1 -41.11 13.11 24.13
C MET A 1 -40.24 13.66 23.01
N HIS A 2 -40.20 12.98 21.85
CA HIS A 2 -39.55 13.53 20.66
C HIS A 2 -40.57 14.44 19.96
N GLU A 3 -40.23 15.71 19.73
CA GLU A 3 -40.99 16.57 18.83
C GLU A 3 -41.11 15.88 17.47
N GLY A 4 -42.35 15.69 17.00
CA GLY A 4 -42.62 15.04 15.71
C GLY A 4 -42.03 15.85 14.55
N ILE A 5 -41.37 15.17 13.62
CA ILE A 5 -40.81 15.79 12.41
C ILE A 5 -41.96 16.14 11.47
N ALA A 6 -42.12 17.43 11.16
CA ALA A 6 -43.15 17.90 10.24
C ALA A 6 -43.01 17.29 8.83
N LEU A 7 -44.13 17.05 8.14
CA LEU A 7 -44.18 16.38 6.84
C LEU A 7 -43.39 17.13 5.74
N SER A 8 -43.38 18.46 5.76
CA SER A 8 -42.59 19.28 4.83
C SER A 8 -41.08 19.12 5.04
N ARG A 9 -40.63 18.87 6.29
CA ARG A 9 -39.24 18.54 6.60
C ARG A 9 -38.89 17.16 6.07
N TRP A 10 -39.77 16.18 6.21
CA TRP A 10 -39.61 14.86 5.59
C TRP A 10 -39.46 14.94 4.07
N SER A 11 -40.31 15.71 3.38
CA SER A 11 -40.19 15.93 1.94
C SER A 11 -38.82 16.46 1.52
N ARG A 12 -38.27 17.41 2.28
CA ARG A 12 -36.94 17.99 1.99
C ARG A 12 -35.83 16.95 2.16
N LEU A 13 -35.83 16.22 3.28
CA LEU A 13 -34.84 15.19 3.58
C LEU A 13 -34.87 14.07 2.52
N LEU A 14 -36.07 13.64 2.12
CA LEU A 14 -36.25 12.62 1.09
C LEU A 14 -35.84 13.11 -0.29
N ILE A 15 -36.12 14.37 -0.66
CA ILE A 15 -35.62 14.92 -1.92
C ILE A 15 -34.10 14.90 -1.96
N GLU A 16 -33.45 15.36 -0.89
CA GLU A 16 -32.00 15.40 -0.86
C GLU A 16 -31.38 14.00 -0.84
N GLU A 17 -31.99 13.04 -0.14
CA GLU A 17 -31.50 11.66 -0.09
C GLU A 17 -31.68 10.93 -1.43
N ILE A 18 -32.87 11.00 -2.01
CA ILE A 18 -33.22 10.24 -3.22
C ILE A 18 -32.74 10.93 -4.49
N PHE A 19 -32.77 12.26 -4.53
CA PHE A 19 -32.48 13.02 -5.74
C PHE A 19 -31.24 13.91 -5.62
N GLY A 20 -30.60 14.06 -4.46
CA GLY A 20 -29.33 14.80 -4.40
C GLY A 20 -28.22 14.13 -5.21
N ASP A 21 -27.49 14.91 -6.02
CA ASP A 21 -26.33 14.43 -6.80
C ASP A 21 -25.02 14.76 -6.06
N ARG A 22 -24.70 13.96 -5.04
CA ARG A 22 -23.56 14.20 -4.12
C ARG A 22 -22.19 13.82 -4.71
N GLU A 23 -22.18 12.87 -5.62
CA GLU A 23 -20.96 12.31 -6.23
C GLU A 23 -20.69 12.90 -7.63
N GLY A 24 -21.58 13.77 -8.12
CA GLY A 24 -21.49 14.40 -9.44
C GLY A 24 -21.65 13.41 -10.60
N GLU A 25 -22.27 12.25 -10.34
CA GLU A 25 -22.49 11.21 -11.34
C GLU A 25 -23.66 11.53 -12.28
N GLY A 26 -24.61 12.40 -11.87
CA GLY A 26 -25.73 12.86 -12.69
C GLY A 26 -26.72 11.78 -13.15
N ARG A 27 -26.69 10.59 -12.54
CA ARG A 27 -27.53 9.45 -12.97
C ARG A 27 -29.01 9.69 -12.69
N PRO A 28 -29.91 9.38 -13.64
CA PRO A 28 -31.34 9.48 -13.39
C PRO A 28 -31.80 8.43 -12.37
N VAL A 29 -32.85 8.77 -11.62
CA VAL A 29 -33.52 7.86 -10.69
C VAL A 29 -34.65 7.16 -11.44
N SER A 30 -34.49 5.86 -11.69
CA SER A 30 -35.51 4.99 -12.31
C SER A 30 -36.06 3.93 -11.34
N THR A 31 -35.45 3.81 -10.15
CA THR A 31 -35.85 2.89 -9.07
C THR A 31 -35.60 3.54 -7.70
N ILE A 32 -36.40 3.17 -6.70
CA ILE A 32 -36.39 3.69 -5.33
C ILE A 32 -36.45 2.50 -4.36
N GLU A 33 -35.45 2.36 -3.49
CA GLU A 33 -35.47 1.44 -2.35
C GLU A 33 -36.33 2.05 -1.24
N ALA A 34 -37.64 1.91 -1.38
CA ALA A 34 -38.58 2.40 -0.38
C ALA A 34 -38.69 1.40 0.78
N GLY A 35 -38.04 1.72 1.90
CA GLY A 35 -38.06 0.94 3.12
C GLY A 35 -37.45 1.69 4.30
N GLY A 36 -37.42 1.07 5.48
CA GLY A 36 -36.91 1.69 6.70
C GLY A 36 -35.49 2.25 6.57
N ALA A 37 -34.60 1.55 5.85
CA ALA A 37 -33.24 2.00 5.59
C ALA A 37 -33.15 3.37 4.90
N LEU A 38 -34.04 3.66 3.92
CA LEU A 38 -34.12 4.97 3.27
C LEU A 38 -34.49 6.07 4.26
N LEU A 39 -35.48 5.81 5.12
CA LEU A 39 -35.94 6.76 6.13
C LEU A 39 -34.84 7.06 7.16
N VAL A 40 -34.12 6.03 7.60
CA VAL A 40 -32.96 6.18 8.49
C VAL A 40 -31.87 7.03 7.84
N ARG A 41 -31.49 6.76 6.58
CA ARG A 41 -30.49 7.57 5.86
C ARG A 41 -30.92 9.03 5.73
N ALA A 42 -32.21 9.28 5.44
CA ALA A 42 -32.76 10.63 5.35
C ALA A 42 -32.69 11.37 6.71
N LEU A 43 -32.95 10.69 7.83
CA LEU A 43 -32.85 11.25 9.18
C LEU A 43 -31.39 11.50 9.62
N ALA A 44 -30.49 10.55 9.34
CA ALA A 44 -29.08 10.63 9.70
C ALA A 44 -28.41 11.88 9.13
N ARG A 45 -28.83 12.34 7.94
CA ARG A 45 -28.36 13.61 7.35
C ARG A 45 -28.66 14.85 8.17
N SER A 46 -29.70 14.79 9.00
CA SER A 46 -30.08 15.85 9.92
C SER A 46 -29.55 15.63 11.35
N GLY A 47 -28.61 14.69 11.51
CA GLY A 47 -28.02 14.34 12.81
C GLY A 47 -28.94 13.51 13.71
N ILE A 48 -30.01 12.93 13.16
CA ILE A 48 -30.97 12.12 13.92
C ILE A 48 -30.68 10.65 13.65
N ASP A 49 -30.23 9.94 14.69
CA ASP A 49 -30.05 8.49 14.64
C ASP A 49 -31.34 7.78 15.05
N ALA A 50 -31.77 6.78 14.28
CA ALA A 50 -33.02 6.08 14.48
C ALA A 50 -32.93 4.64 13.93
N THR A 51 -33.66 3.72 14.55
CA THR A 51 -33.84 2.38 14.00
C THR A 51 -34.79 2.42 12.80
N GLU A 52 -34.76 1.42 11.92
CA GLU A 52 -35.68 1.33 10.77
C GLU A 52 -37.15 1.46 11.20
N GLN A 53 -37.53 0.82 12.31
CA GLN A 53 -38.90 0.87 12.84
C GLN A 53 -39.23 2.26 13.39
N ALA A 54 -38.35 2.86 14.20
CA ALA A 54 -38.59 4.19 14.75
C ALA A 54 -38.67 5.27 13.66
N ALA A 55 -37.86 5.15 12.61
CA ALA A 55 -37.91 6.04 11.45
C ALA A 55 -39.21 5.87 10.66
N LEU A 56 -39.69 4.63 10.49
CA LEU A 56 -40.96 4.33 9.84
C LEU A 56 -42.15 4.87 10.65
N ASP A 57 -42.18 4.62 11.95
CA ASP A 57 -43.24 5.10 12.84
C ASP A 57 -43.29 6.64 12.84
N SER A 58 -42.12 7.30 12.94
CA SER A 58 -42.02 8.77 12.87
C SER A 58 -42.46 9.33 11.51
N PHE A 59 -42.22 8.60 10.42
CA PHE A 59 -42.63 9.01 9.08
C PHE A 59 -44.14 8.88 8.90
N VAL A 60 -44.74 7.76 9.32
CA VAL A 60 -46.19 7.52 9.25
C VAL A 60 -46.96 8.51 10.14
N GLN A 61 -46.47 8.78 11.35
CA GLN A 61 -47.09 9.74 12.28
C GLN A 61 -47.10 11.19 11.78
N ALA A 62 -46.24 11.54 10.82
CA ALA A 62 -46.18 12.90 10.26
C ALA A 62 -47.34 13.21 9.28
N PHE A 63 -48.08 12.19 8.83
CA PHE A 63 -49.18 12.36 7.90
C PHE A 63 -50.47 12.85 8.58
N PRO A 64 -51.28 13.67 7.90
CA PRO A 64 -52.52 14.17 8.46
C PRO A 64 -53.58 13.07 8.60
N ALA A 65 -54.68 13.41 9.28
CA ALA A 65 -55.81 12.50 9.47
C ALA A 65 -56.36 11.95 8.14
N ARG A 66 -56.93 10.74 8.21
CA ARG A 66 -57.46 9.97 7.06
C ARG A 66 -58.25 10.81 6.05
N GLY A 67 -59.16 11.67 6.52
CA GLY A 67 -60.00 12.49 5.64
C GLY A 67 -59.19 13.38 4.69
N GLN A 68 -58.10 13.97 5.17
CA GLN A 68 -57.21 14.79 4.35
C GLN A 68 -56.41 13.95 3.35
N MET A 69 -55.92 12.79 3.78
CA MET A 69 -55.19 11.85 2.92
C MET A 69 -56.05 11.34 1.76
N LEU A 70 -57.33 11.00 2.01
CA LEU A 70 -58.25 10.57 0.95
C LEU A 70 -58.52 11.66 -0.09
N ARG A 71 -58.56 12.93 0.34
CA ARG A 71 -58.67 14.08 -0.57
C ARG A 71 -57.41 14.25 -1.42
N TRP A 72 -56.23 13.90 -0.90
CA TRP A 72 -55.00 13.84 -1.70
C TRP A 72 -54.99 12.69 -2.71
N PHE A 73 -55.46 11.50 -2.32
CA PHE A 73 -55.52 10.34 -3.23
C PHE A 73 -56.51 10.52 -4.40
N SER A 74 -57.64 11.16 -4.16
CA SER A 74 -58.66 11.49 -5.17
C SER A 74 -58.33 12.76 -5.97
N GLY A 75 -57.39 13.58 -5.51
CA GLY A 75 -56.96 14.80 -6.18
C GLY A 75 -57.85 16.02 -5.92
N VAL A 76 -58.79 15.91 -4.97
CA VAL A 76 -59.61 17.02 -4.48
C VAL A 76 -58.73 18.10 -3.86
N ASP A 77 -57.70 17.69 -3.11
CA ASP A 77 -56.70 18.58 -2.52
C ASP A 77 -55.29 18.21 -2.98
N SER A 78 -54.37 19.18 -2.96
CA SER A 78 -52.95 18.93 -3.18
C SER A 78 -52.19 18.81 -1.85
N PRO A 79 -51.24 17.87 -1.72
CA PRO A 79 -50.33 17.83 -0.58
C PRO A 79 -49.38 19.04 -0.47
N GLY A 80 -49.32 19.93 -1.46
CA GLY A 80 -48.40 21.08 -1.48
C GLY A 80 -46.94 20.61 -1.41
N ASP A 81 -46.17 21.16 -0.45
CA ASP A 81 -44.77 20.77 -0.22
C ASP A 81 -44.61 19.33 0.31
N ALA A 82 -45.70 18.68 0.72
CA ALA A 82 -45.70 17.29 1.18
C ALA A 82 -45.70 16.26 0.04
N VAL A 83 -45.78 16.68 -1.24
CA VAL A 83 -45.86 15.75 -2.39
C VAL A 83 -44.75 14.68 -2.40
N PRO A 84 -43.45 15.01 -2.19
CA PRO A 84 -42.41 13.99 -2.14
C PRO A 84 -42.64 12.95 -1.04
N ALA A 85 -42.88 13.37 0.20
CA ALA A 85 -43.15 12.44 1.30
C ALA A 85 -44.37 11.56 1.02
N PHE A 86 -45.45 12.12 0.48
CA PHE A 86 -46.66 11.37 0.13
C PHE A 86 -46.42 10.31 -0.95
N LEU A 87 -45.64 10.61 -1.99
CA LEU A 87 -45.29 9.65 -3.03
C LEU A 87 -44.35 8.56 -2.51
N ILE A 88 -43.42 8.89 -1.61
CA ILE A 88 -42.53 7.90 -0.98
C ILE A 88 -43.31 6.97 -0.04
N LEU A 89 -44.31 7.45 0.70
CA LEU A 89 -45.23 6.58 1.46
C LEU A 89 -45.89 5.55 0.55
N CYS A 90 -46.33 5.98 -0.64
CA CYS A 90 -46.91 5.08 -1.63
C CYS A 90 -45.90 4.01 -2.11
N CYS A 91 -44.63 4.37 -2.27
CA CYS A 91 -43.56 3.42 -2.58
C CYS A 91 -43.29 2.47 -1.40
N VAL A 92 -43.28 2.94 -0.15
CA VAL A 92 -43.08 2.08 1.03
C VAL A 92 -44.17 1.01 1.07
N ALA A 93 -45.45 1.39 0.90
CA ALA A 93 -46.56 0.44 0.82
C ALA A 93 -46.47 -0.54 -0.36
N ALA A 94 -45.87 -0.12 -1.48
CA ALA A 94 -45.64 -0.96 -2.65
C ALA A 94 -44.53 -2.01 -2.41
N SER A 95 -43.52 -1.68 -1.62
CA SER A 95 -42.34 -2.51 -1.33
C SER A 95 -42.60 -3.70 -0.40
N GLU A 96 -43.64 -3.64 0.43
CA GLU A 96 -44.00 -4.66 1.45
C GLU A 96 -44.73 -5.91 0.90
N ALA A 97 -44.50 -6.31 -0.35
CA ALA A 97 -45.18 -7.47 -0.94
C ALA A 97 -44.91 -8.77 -0.14
N THR A 98 -45.95 -9.34 0.48
CA THR A 98 -45.98 -10.70 1.04
C THR A 98 -46.55 -11.66 0.01
N GLY A 99 -45.92 -12.84 -0.19
CA GLY A 99 -46.20 -13.79 -1.27
C GLY A 99 -47.56 -14.51 -1.26
N SER A 100 -48.68 -13.80 -1.17
CA SER A 100 -50.05 -14.30 -1.33
C SER A 100 -50.73 -13.65 -2.54
N GLU A 101 -51.61 -14.39 -3.23
CA GLU A 101 -52.34 -13.97 -4.43
C GLU A 101 -53.43 -12.91 -4.16
N ALA A 102 -53.78 -12.64 -2.89
CA ALA A 102 -54.73 -11.59 -2.48
C ALA A 102 -54.03 -10.27 -2.09
N ASN A 103 -53.15 -9.76 -2.95
CA ASN A 103 -52.13 -8.74 -2.59
C ASN A 103 -52.55 -7.28 -2.91
N ASP A 104 -53.73 -6.83 -2.46
CA ASP A 104 -54.19 -5.46 -2.75
C ASP A 104 -53.30 -4.40 -2.07
N TYR A 105 -52.62 -3.60 -2.88
CA TYR A 105 -51.83 -2.43 -2.46
C TYR A 105 -52.58 -1.53 -1.47
N ARG A 106 -53.90 -1.38 -1.67
CA ARG A 106 -54.76 -0.55 -0.82
C ARG A 106 -54.87 -1.11 0.59
N GLU A 107 -54.87 -2.44 0.73
CA GLU A 107 -54.95 -3.11 2.01
C GLU A 107 -53.65 -2.94 2.82
N ARG A 108 -52.48 -3.00 2.17
CA ARG A 108 -51.19 -2.74 2.84
C ARG A 108 -51.08 -1.30 3.31
N LEU A 109 -51.43 -0.35 2.46
CA LEU A 109 -51.45 1.06 2.82
C LEU A 109 -52.46 1.31 3.97
N ARG A 110 -53.62 0.67 3.94
CA ARG A 110 -54.62 0.71 5.03
C ARG A 110 -54.04 0.20 6.35
N GLN A 111 -53.39 -0.96 6.34
CA GLN A 111 -52.77 -1.56 7.53
C GLN A 111 -51.63 -0.70 8.09
N MET A 112 -50.74 -0.20 7.21
CA MET A 112 -49.62 0.68 7.61
C MET A 112 -50.11 1.99 8.25
N MET A 113 -51.25 2.52 7.80
CA MET A 113 -51.85 3.74 8.35
C MET A 113 -52.81 3.49 9.53
N GLY A 114 -53.07 2.22 9.90
CA GLY A 114 -54.00 1.86 10.96
C GLY A 114 -55.46 2.25 10.69
N TRP A 115 -55.93 2.15 9.44
CA TRP A 115 -57.30 2.54 9.07
C TRP A 115 -58.24 1.35 8.96
N ASP A 116 -59.50 1.50 9.38
CA ASP A 116 -60.50 0.41 9.27
C ASP A 116 -61.19 0.33 7.89
N ALA A 117 -61.11 1.40 7.09
CA ALA A 117 -61.88 1.54 5.85
C ALA A 117 -61.01 1.54 4.58
N ILE A 118 -61.53 0.95 3.50
CA ILE A 118 -60.86 0.74 2.22
C ILE A 118 -60.57 2.08 1.50
N ILE A 119 -59.42 2.16 0.83
CA ILE A 119 -59.03 3.27 -0.04
C ILE A 119 -59.59 3.03 -1.44
N MET A 120 -60.69 3.68 -1.81
CA MET A 120 -61.39 3.38 -3.06
C MET A 120 -60.73 4.00 -4.31
N ASP A 121 -60.08 5.16 -4.17
CA ASP A 121 -59.57 5.94 -5.31
C ASP A 121 -58.13 6.39 -5.08
N CYS A 122 -57.25 6.17 -6.06
CA CYS A 122 -55.87 6.63 -6.12
C CYS A 122 -55.58 7.40 -7.43
N GLY A 123 -56.60 7.95 -8.08
CA GLY A 123 -56.53 8.57 -9.41
C GLY A 123 -55.58 9.76 -9.51
N ALA A 124 -55.24 10.42 -8.40
CA ALA A 124 -54.33 11.57 -8.41
C ALA A 124 -52.84 11.19 -8.49
N LEU A 125 -52.46 9.96 -8.14
CA LEU A 125 -51.05 9.55 -8.04
C LEU A 125 -50.24 9.75 -9.34
N PRO A 126 -50.74 9.38 -10.54
CA PRO A 126 -50.00 9.59 -11.78
C PRO A 126 -49.70 11.07 -12.05
N THR A 127 -50.66 11.95 -11.73
CA THR A 127 -50.50 13.40 -11.89
C THR A 127 -49.46 13.96 -10.92
N LEU A 128 -49.46 13.47 -9.67
CA LEU A 128 -48.49 13.87 -8.66
C LEU A 128 -47.06 13.41 -9.02
N TRP A 129 -46.89 12.20 -9.54
CA TRP A 129 -45.59 11.71 -10.05
C TRP A 129 -45.04 12.59 -11.18
N LYS A 130 -45.88 12.91 -12.19
CA LYS A 130 -45.50 13.82 -13.28
C LYS A 130 -45.21 15.24 -12.81
N ARG A 131 -45.84 15.68 -11.71
CA ARG A 131 -45.53 16.97 -11.08
C ARG A 131 -44.16 16.94 -10.40
N LEU A 132 -43.85 15.86 -9.68
CA LEU A 132 -42.54 15.68 -9.05
C LEU A 132 -41.43 15.64 -10.11
N GLU A 133 -41.59 14.85 -11.17
CA GLU A 133 -40.64 14.79 -12.30
C GLU A 133 -40.33 16.19 -12.86
N ARG A 134 -41.37 16.98 -13.17
CA ARG A 134 -41.21 18.35 -13.67
C ARG A 134 -40.53 19.28 -12.67
N SER A 135 -40.86 19.17 -11.38
CA SER A 135 -40.24 20.01 -10.35
C SER A 135 -38.76 19.72 -10.16
N LEU A 136 -38.33 18.46 -10.29
CA LEU A 136 -36.92 18.06 -10.21
C LEU A 136 -36.16 18.54 -11.45
N ALA A 137 -36.78 18.49 -12.63
CA ALA A 137 -36.18 18.98 -13.88
C ALA A 137 -36.01 20.52 -13.90
N ALA A 138 -36.84 21.25 -13.16
CA ALA A 138 -36.81 22.72 -13.09
C ALA A 138 -35.93 23.26 -11.93
N ALA A 139 -35.17 22.41 -11.24
CA ALA A 139 -34.33 22.82 -10.12
C ALA A 139 -33.18 23.76 -10.59
N PRO A 140 -32.85 24.80 -9.80
CA PRO A 140 -31.81 25.75 -10.19
C PRO A 140 -30.41 25.11 -10.18
N PRO A 141 -29.45 25.64 -10.98
CA PRO A 141 -28.14 24.99 -11.24
C PRO A 141 -27.25 24.81 -10.00
N ASP A 142 -27.47 25.63 -8.97
CA ASP A 142 -26.82 25.57 -7.66
C ASP A 142 -27.27 24.36 -6.82
N ARG A 143 -28.46 23.82 -7.10
CA ARG A 143 -29.01 22.62 -6.46
C ARG A 143 -29.01 21.45 -7.43
N ARG A 144 -27.89 20.72 -7.47
CA ARG A 144 -27.71 19.52 -8.32
C ARG A 144 -28.66 18.39 -7.89
N LEU A 145 -29.82 18.29 -8.53
CA LEU A 145 -30.78 17.22 -8.36
C LEU A 145 -30.78 16.27 -9.57
N ARG A 146 -30.79 14.96 -9.29
CA ARG A 146 -30.95 13.87 -10.24
C ARG A 146 -32.36 13.87 -10.82
N ARG A 147 -32.46 13.64 -12.13
CA ARG A 147 -33.73 13.55 -12.84
C ARG A 147 -34.47 12.27 -12.46
N LEU A 148 -35.77 12.35 -12.16
CA LEU A 148 -36.65 11.19 -12.05
C LEU A 148 -37.06 10.72 -13.46
N ILE A 149 -36.94 9.43 -13.74
CA ILE A 149 -37.50 8.80 -14.94
C ILE A 149 -38.68 7.94 -14.49
N LEU A 150 -39.88 8.31 -14.93
CA LEU A 150 -41.08 7.54 -14.62
C LEU A 150 -41.12 6.27 -15.51
N PRO A 151 -41.16 5.07 -14.93
CA PRO A 151 -41.34 3.84 -15.69
C PRO A 151 -42.75 3.76 -16.27
N ASP A 152 -42.91 3.01 -17.37
CA ASP A 152 -44.21 2.69 -17.95
C ASP A 152 -45.08 1.98 -16.88
N PRO A 153 -46.24 2.55 -16.49
CA PRO A 153 -47.11 1.94 -15.48
C PRO A 153 -47.80 0.65 -15.97
N ARG A 154 -47.58 0.24 -17.23
CA ARG A 154 -48.19 -0.93 -17.88
C ARG A 154 -49.72 -0.85 -17.77
N PHE A 155 -50.38 -1.92 -17.36
CA PHE A 155 -51.83 -1.98 -17.16
C PHE A 155 -52.32 -1.32 -15.86
N ARG A 156 -51.42 -0.84 -14.98
CA ARG A 156 -51.76 -0.32 -13.65
C ARG A 156 -51.86 1.21 -13.66
N THR A 157 -53.00 1.74 -14.10
CA THR A 157 -53.17 3.18 -14.38
C THR A 157 -53.11 4.10 -13.15
N GLN A 158 -53.46 3.64 -11.95
CA GLN A 158 -53.47 4.49 -10.74
C GLN A 158 -52.17 4.37 -9.92
N ILE A 159 -51.76 3.15 -9.59
CA ILE A 159 -50.65 2.89 -8.66
C ILE A 159 -49.37 2.39 -9.35
N GLY A 160 -49.39 2.26 -10.68
CA GLY A 160 -48.32 1.64 -11.47
C GLY A 160 -46.96 2.26 -11.20
N HIS A 161 -46.83 3.59 -11.26
CA HIS A 161 -45.54 4.24 -11.03
C HIS A 161 -44.92 3.91 -9.66
N ALA A 162 -45.71 3.84 -8.58
CA ALA A 162 -45.19 3.53 -7.25
C ALA A 162 -44.65 2.10 -7.15
N ILE A 163 -45.35 1.13 -7.78
CA ILE A 163 -44.93 -0.27 -7.86
C ILE A 163 -43.71 -0.41 -8.79
N GLU A 164 -43.75 0.23 -9.94
CA GLU A 164 -42.68 0.10 -10.95
C GLU A 164 -41.38 0.78 -10.48
N LEU A 165 -41.47 1.89 -9.75
CA LEU A 165 -40.31 2.52 -9.12
C LEU A 165 -39.75 1.68 -7.95
N THR A 166 -40.53 0.80 -7.32
CA THR A 166 -40.08 -0.01 -6.19
C THR A 166 -39.62 -1.38 -6.64
N PHE A 167 -38.33 -1.48 -6.97
CA PHE A 167 -37.72 -2.72 -7.44
C PHE A 167 -36.27 -2.85 -6.94
N PRO A 168 -35.83 -4.04 -6.48
CA PRO A 168 -36.64 -5.24 -6.22
C PRO A 168 -37.56 -5.04 -4.99
N SER A 169 -38.51 -5.96 -4.78
CA SER A 169 -39.33 -5.96 -3.55
C SER A 169 -38.46 -6.19 -2.31
N ARG A 170 -38.92 -5.81 -1.10
CA ARG A 170 -38.14 -6.03 0.13
C ARG A 170 -37.84 -7.52 0.38
N GLN A 171 -38.78 -8.40 0.03
CA GLN A 171 -38.60 -9.85 0.13
C GLN A 171 -37.54 -10.35 -0.86
N ASP A 172 -37.60 -9.91 -2.12
CA ASP A 172 -36.62 -10.29 -3.14
C ASP A 172 -35.24 -9.73 -2.80
N ALA A 173 -35.13 -8.50 -2.32
CA ALA A 173 -33.87 -7.89 -1.88
C ALA A 173 -33.21 -8.69 -0.74
N ARG A 174 -33.97 -9.10 0.28
CA ARG A 174 -33.47 -9.94 1.37
C ARG A 174 -33.03 -11.31 0.88
N ARG A 175 -33.80 -11.93 -0.02
CA ARG A 175 -33.47 -13.22 -0.61
C ARG A 175 -32.23 -13.14 -1.51
N LEU A 176 -32.08 -12.07 -2.30
CA LEU A 176 -30.87 -11.81 -3.08
C LEU A 176 -29.64 -11.67 -2.17
N ARG A 177 -29.75 -10.94 -1.05
CA ARG A 177 -28.64 -10.84 -0.07
C ARG A 177 -28.29 -12.19 0.53
N HIS A 178 -29.28 -12.97 0.97
CA HIS A 178 -29.05 -14.32 1.47
C HIS A 178 -28.39 -15.23 0.44
N ASP A 179 -28.87 -15.22 -0.81
CA ASP A 179 -28.30 -16.01 -1.90
C ASP A 179 -26.86 -15.55 -2.24
N LEU A 180 -26.56 -14.24 -2.09
CA LEU A 180 -25.21 -13.69 -2.22
C LEU A 180 -24.30 -14.16 -1.08
N ASP A 181 -24.81 -14.23 0.15
CA ASP A 181 -24.08 -14.70 1.33
C ASP A 181 -23.78 -16.22 1.25
N ASP A 182 -24.68 -17.01 0.68
CA ASP A 182 -24.52 -18.46 0.44
C ASP A 182 -23.54 -18.79 -0.70
N GLY A 183 -23.15 -17.80 -1.50
CA GLY A 183 -22.02 -17.86 -2.42
C GLY A 183 -22.28 -18.40 -3.84
N GLY A 184 -21.24 -18.29 -4.68
CA GLY A 184 -21.20 -18.82 -6.06
C GLY A 184 -21.42 -17.81 -7.18
N LEU A 185 -21.61 -16.51 -6.88
CA LEU A 185 -21.60 -15.45 -7.89
C LEU A 185 -20.19 -14.89 -8.03
N VAL A 186 -19.58 -15.16 -9.19
CA VAL A 186 -18.23 -14.75 -9.52
C VAL A 186 -18.11 -13.22 -9.62
N ASP A 187 -18.91 -12.58 -10.50
CA ASP A 187 -18.88 -11.13 -10.66
C ASP A 187 -20.28 -10.51 -10.56
N PRO A 188 -20.63 -9.88 -9.42
CA PRO A 188 -21.89 -9.16 -9.27
C PRO A 188 -22.02 -7.93 -10.18
N ASN A 189 -20.97 -7.45 -10.85
CA ASN A 189 -21.01 -6.35 -11.83
C ASN A 189 -21.19 -6.81 -13.27
N SER A 190 -21.06 -8.10 -13.58
CA SER A 190 -21.23 -8.60 -14.93
C SER A 190 -22.68 -9.00 -15.16
N PRO A 191 -23.42 -8.37 -16.09
CA PRO A 191 -24.76 -8.80 -16.46
C PRO A 191 -24.81 -10.28 -16.82
N VAL A 192 -23.78 -10.80 -17.49
CA VAL A 192 -23.65 -12.22 -17.87
C VAL A 192 -23.48 -13.13 -16.67
N ALA A 193 -22.60 -12.78 -15.72
CA ALA A 193 -22.41 -13.58 -14.52
C ALA A 193 -23.67 -13.58 -13.65
N VAL A 194 -24.32 -12.42 -13.51
CA VAL A 194 -25.59 -12.26 -12.79
C VAL A 194 -26.70 -13.07 -13.46
N MET A 195 -26.84 -12.99 -14.78
CA MET A 195 -27.82 -13.77 -15.52
C MET A 195 -27.59 -15.27 -15.34
N ARG A 196 -26.36 -15.77 -15.54
CA ARG A 196 -26.03 -17.20 -15.35
C ARG A 196 -26.31 -17.66 -13.93
N TRP A 197 -25.95 -16.84 -12.94
CA TRP A 197 -26.16 -17.15 -11.53
C TRP A 197 -27.65 -17.18 -11.16
N LEU A 198 -28.45 -16.26 -11.69
CA LEU A 198 -29.89 -16.19 -11.45
C LEU A 198 -30.71 -17.18 -12.28
N VAL A 199 -30.25 -17.64 -13.45
CA VAL A 199 -30.99 -18.60 -14.29
C VAL A 199 -31.37 -19.86 -13.51
N ALA A 200 -30.47 -20.40 -12.68
CA ALA A 200 -30.75 -21.57 -11.85
C ALA A 200 -31.57 -21.28 -10.56
N ARG A 201 -31.78 -20.00 -10.24
CA ARG A 201 -32.37 -19.54 -8.97
C ARG A 201 -33.67 -18.74 -9.15
N GLY A 202 -33.97 -18.31 -10.38
CA GLY A 202 -35.00 -17.33 -10.72
C GLY A 202 -36.41 -17.69 -10.23
N THR A 203 -36.75 -18.97 -10.21
CA THR A 203 -38.06 -19.47 -9.75
C THR A 203 -38.33 -19.22 -8.26
N ARG A 204 -37.30 -18.88 -7.48
CA ARG A 204 -37.40 -18.57 -6.04
C ARG A 204 -37.81 -17.13 -5.77
N TYR A 205 -37.83 -16.25 -6.77
CA TYR A 205 -38.15 -14.83 -6.60
C TYR A 205 -39.61 -14.53 -6.96
N SER A 206 -40.11 -13.35 -6.61
CA SER A 206 -41.49 -12.93 -6.92
C SER A 206 -41.78 -12.94 -8.43
N PRO A 207 -43.06 -13.07 -8.86
CA PRO A 207 -43.42 -13.01 -10.27
C PRO A 207 -42.93 -11.73 -10.97
N THR A 208 -43.01 -10.58 -10.30
CA THR A 208 -42.51 -9.30 -10.83
C THR A 208 -40.99 -9.29 -10.99
N PHE A 209 -40.25 -9.96 -10.09
CA PHE A 209 -38.80 -10.13 -10.24
C PHE A 209 -38.47 -11.03 -11.44
N GLN A 210 -39.17 -12.15 -11.57
CA GLN A 210 -38.98 -13.09 -12.68
C GLN A 210 -39.26 -12.43 -14.03
N GLU A 211 -40.35 -11.67 -14.13
CA GLU A 211 -40.74 -10.93 -15.33
C GLU A 211 -39.70 -9.85 -15.67
N THR A 212 -39.32 -9.02 -14.70
CA THR A 212 -38.32 -7.95 -14.91
C THR A 212 -36.93 -8.51 -15.25
N PHE A 213 -36.57 -9.69 -14.72
CA PHE A 213 -35.35 -10.40 -15.08
C PHE A 213 -35.43 -11.02 -16.48
N SER A 214 -36.57 -11.58 -16.88
CA SER A 214 -36.82 -12.09 -18.23
C SER A 214 -36.79 -10.96 -19.28
N ASP A 215 -37.37 -9.80 -18.95
CA ASP A 215 -37.31 -8.58 -19.76
C ASP A 215 -35.86 -8.14 -19.94
N PHE A 216 -35.07 -8.13 -18.85
CA PHE A 216 -33.64 -7.82 -18.91
C PHE A 216 -32.84 -8.82 -19.76
N GLN A 217 -33.09 -10.12 -19.61
CA GLN A 217 -32.46 -11.14 -20.44
C GLN A 217 -32.81 -10.97 -21.92
N SER A 218 -34.06 -10.60 -22.21
CA SER A 218 -34.52 -10.40 -23.58
C SER A 218 -33.90 -9.14 -24.19
N ALA A 219 -33.89 -8.03 -23.45
CA ALA A 219 -33.20 -6.79 -23.83
C ALA A 219 -31.69 -7.01 -24.04
N TRP A 220 -31.08 -7.85 -23.20
CA TRP A 220 -29.68 -8.26 -23.33
C TRP A 220 -29.44 -9.07 -24.61
N ARG A 221 -30.25 -10.11 -24.85
CA ARG A 221 -30.15 -10.96 -26.06
C ARG A 221 -30.40 -10.19 -27.35
N SER A 222 -31.16 -9.10 -27.30
CA SER A 222 -31.44 -8.24 -28.45
C SER A 222 -30.43 -7.12 -28.67
N GLY A 223 -29.37 -7.01 -27.85
CA GLY A 223 -28.34 -5.95 -27.99
C GLY A 223 -28.88 -4.54 -27.70
N ALA A 224 -29.83 -4.40 -26.78
CA ALA A 224 -30.42 -3.09 -26.48
C ALA A 224 -29.37 -2.14 -25.87
N ARG A 225 -29.18 -0.95 -26.45
CA ARG A 225 -28.12 0.03 -26.10
C ARG A 225 -28.18 0.63 -24.67
N ALA A 226 -29.25 0.39 -23.89
CA ALA A 226 -29.52 1.07 -22.61
C ALA A 226 -29.72 0.11 -21.43
N LEU A 227 -28.94 -0.97 -21.35
CA LEU A 227 -29.04 -1.96 -20.27
C LEU A 227 -28.68 -1.40 -18.88
N THR A 228 -27.86 -0.35 -18.83
CA THR A 228 -27.46 0.34 -17.58
C THR A 228 -28.63 0.96 -16.84
N ASP A 229 -29.61 1.46 -17.59
CA ASP A 229 -30.81 2.13 -17.07
C ASP A 229 -31.98 1.15 -16.92
N HIS A 230 -31.77 -0.12 -17.29
CA HIS A 230 -32.78 -1.15 -17.14
C HIS A 230 -33.14 -1.33 -15.66
N ARG A 231 -34.45 -1.41 -15.38
CA ARG A 231 -35.00 -1.53 -14.02
C ARG A 231 -34.37 -2.67 -13.23
N PHE A 232 -34.22 -3.83 -13.88
CA PHE A 232 -33.52 -4.99 -13.29
C PHE A 232 -32.12 -4.64 -12.79
N TRP A 233 -31.29 -4.05 -13.67
CA TRP A 233 -29.89 -3.79 -13.40
C TRP A 233 -29.71 -2.70 -12.34
N SER A 234 -30.59 -1.70 -12.36
CA SER A 234 -30.63 -0.65 -11.34
C SER A 234 -30.95 -1.24 -9.96
N GLY A 235 -32.03 -2.03 -9.85
CA GLY A 235 -32.40 -2.68 -8.59
C GLY A 235 -31.36 -3.70 -8.09
N TRP A 236 -30.74 -4.46 -8.99
CA TRP A 236 -29.63 -5.36 -8.67
C TRP A 236 -28.44 -4.60 -8.07
N ARG A 237 -28.03 -3.49 -8.68
CA ARG A 237 -26.93 -2.66 -8.16
C ARG A 237 -27.23 -2.10 -6.78
N MET A 238 -28.47 -1.67 -6.51
CA MET A 238 -28.87 -1.21 -5.18
C MET A 238 -28.70 -2.31 -4.11
N VAL A 239 -29.06 -3.55 -4.44
CA VAL A 239 -28.86 -4.70 -3.53
C VAL A 239 -27.37 -4.97 -3.31
N VAL A 240 -26.56 -4.92 -4.37
CA VAL A 240 -25.11 -5.15 -4.28
C VAL A 240 -24.38 -4.01 -3.56
N GLU A 241 -24.83 -2.76 -3.71
CA GLU A 241 -24.27 -1.59 -3.01
C GLU A 241 -24.59 -1.61 -1.51
N SER A 242 -25.78 -2.10 -1.14
CA SER A 242 -26.16 -2.32 0.26
C SER A 242 -25.58 -3.59 0.87
N TRP A 243 -25.08 -4.51 0.04
CA TRP A 243 -24.35 -5.71 0.46
C TRP A 243 -22.90 -5.34 0.78
N ARG A 244 -22.61 -5.08 2.05
CA ARG A 244 -21.23 -4.94 2.53
C ARG A 244 -20.65 -6.34 2.70
N PRO A 245 -19.60 -6.75 1.96
CA PRO A 245 -18.86 -7.94 2.34
C PRO A 245 -18.36 -7.72 3.76
N THR A 246 -18.73 -8.63 4.67
CA THR A 246 -18.24 -8.66 6.04
C THR A 246 -16.72 -8.46 6.01
N LEU A 247 -16.20 -7.49 6.77
CA LEU A 247 -14.77 -7.30 6.98
C LEU A 247 -14.15 -8.67 7.23
N THR A 248 -13.44 -9.19 6.24
CA THR A 248 -12.82 -10.50 6.35
C THR A 248 -11.73 -10.39 7.40
N GLN A 249 -11.87 -11.12 8.50
CA GLN A 249 -10.72 -11.37 9.38
C GLN A 249 -9.63 -12.00 8.53
N ASP A 250 -8.40 -11.50 8.62
CA ASP A 250 -7.25 -12.11 7.98
C ASP A 250 -7.13 -13.55 8.51
N VAL A 251 -7.41 -14.54 7.66
CA VAL A 251 -7.46 -15.95 8.07
C VAL A 251 -6.07 -16.57 8.02
N PHE A 252 -5.27 -16.14 7.03
CA PHE A 252 -3.89 -16.57 6.81
C PHE A 252 -3.19 -15.56 5.91
N HIS A 253 -1.86 -15.59 5.91
CA HIS A 253 -1.06 -14.92 4.89
C HIS A 253 -0.20 -15.92 4.12
N ILE A 254 0.04 -15.65 2.84
CA ILE A 254 1.11 -16.26 2.06
C ILE A 254 2.17 -15.18 1.90
N VAL A 255 3.40 -15.47 2.29
CA VAL A 255 4.47 -14.48 2.21
C VAL A 255 5.60 -14.97 1.32
N SER A 256 6.11 -14.08 0.47
CA SER A 256 7.26 -14.33 -0.38
C SER A 256 8.59 -14.05 0.32
N ASP A 257 9.64 -14.76 -0.07
CA ASP A 257 11.02 -14.48 0.31
C ASP A 257 11.79 -13.69 -0.76
N GLU A 258 13.08 -13.45 -0.52
CA GLU A 258 13.96 -12.71 -1.44
C GLU A 258 14.29 -13.46 -2.74
N TRP A 259 13.96 -14.75 -2.83
CA TRP A 259 14.16 -15.59 -4.00
C TRP A 259 12.84 -16.00 -4.66
N GLY A 260 11.71 -15.39 -4.26
CA GLY A 260 10.39 -15.67 -4.82
C GLY A 260 9.77 -17.00 -4.38
N ARG A 261 10.22 -17.59 -3.26
CA ARG A 261 9.53 -18.74 -2.63
C ARG A 261 8.44 -18.24 -1.69
N TYR A 262 7.38 -19.03 -1.54
CA TYR A 262 6.21 -18.64 -0.78
C TYR A 262 5.96 -19.60 0.40
N GLN A 263 5.55 -19.06 1.54
CA GLN A 263 5.22 -19.83 2.76
C GLN A 263 3.86 -19.39 3.32
N LEU A 264 3.06 -20.35 3.80
CA LEU A 264 1.84 -20.09 4.57
C LEU A 264 2.17 -19.72 6.02
N VAL A 265 1.55 -18.64 6.49
CA VAL A 265 1.62 -18.20 7.89
C VAL A 265 0.23 -17.87 8.43
N THR A 266 0.05 -17.93 9.75
CA THR A 266 -1.18 -17.46 10.41
C THR A 266 -1.30 -15.93 10.31
N ALA A 267 -2.45 -15.37 10.70
CA ALA A 267 -2.61 -13.92 10.81
C ALA A 267 -1.59 -13.27 11.76
N GLU A 268 -1.15 -14.03 12.76
CA GLU A 268 -0.13 -13.62 13.74
C GLU A 268 1.31 -13.81 13.23
N GLY A 269 1.48 -14.38 12.02
CA GLY A 269 2.77 -14.50 11.34
C GLY A 269 3.56 -15.78 11.60
N GLU A 270 2.98 -16.76 12.30
CA GLU A 270 3.64 -18.06 12.58
C GLU A 270 3.49 -19.03 11.40
N PRO A 271 4.52 -19.83 11.06
CA PRO A 271 4.42 -20.87 10.03
C PRO A 271 3.23 -21.79 10.29
N THR A 272 2.44 -22.06 9.25
CA THR A 272 1.24 -22.90 9.35
C THR A 272 1.05 -23.77 8.13
N THR A 273 0.18 -24.77 8.26
CA THR A 273 -0.20 -25.65 7.14
C THR A 273 -1.58 -25.29 6.62
N LEU A 274 -1.84 -25.57 5.34
CA LEU A 274 -3.17 -25.36 4.75
C LEU A 274 -4.27 -26.14 5.49
N ARG A 275 -3.93 -27.32 6.04
CA ARG A 275 -4.84 -28.13 6.86
C ARG A 275 -5.22 -27.45 8.17
N ALA A 276 -4.28 -26.78 8.83
CA ALA A 276 -4.56 -26.01 10.04
C ALA A 276 -5.46 -24.80 9.73
N ILE A 277 -5.23 -24.12 8.60
CA ILE A 277 -6.08 -23.03 8.12
C ILE A 277 -7.52 -23.52 7.88
N GLU A 278 -7.69 -24.65 7.19
CA GLU A 278 -9.01 -25.22 6.88
C GLU A 278 -9.86 -25.43 8.14
N THR A 279 -9.27 -25.90 9.24
CA THR A 279 -9.99 -26.13 10.50
C THR A 279 -10.53 -24.86 11.16
N LYS A 280 -9.85 -23.72 10.97
CA LYS A 280 -10.17 -22.43 11.58
C LYS A 280 -10.84 -21.45 10.62
N ALA A 281 -10.86 -21.78 9.32
CA ALA A 281 -11.37 -20.89 8.27
C ALA A 281 -12.88 -20.59 8.40
N PRO A 282 -13.36 -19.45 7.89
CA PRO A 282 -14.79 -19.19 7.73
C PRO A 282 -15.46 -20.20 6.76
N PRO A 283 -16.79 -20.42 6.86
CA PRO A 283 -17.51 -21.40 6.02
C PRO A 283 -17.25 -21.24 4.51
N ALA A 284 -17.20 -20.00 4.03
CA ALA A 284 -16.94 -19.69 2.62
C ALA A 284 -15.54 -20.14 2.16
N LEU A 285 -14.51 -19.88 2.95
CA LEU A 285 -13.13 -20.30 2.63
C LEU A 285 -12.98 -21.83 2.76
N ARG A 286 -13.62 -22.46 3.75
CA ARG A 286 -13.63 -23.93 3.86
C ARG A 286 -14.22 -24.59 2.62
N SER A 287 -15.33 -24.04 2.09
CA SER A 287 -15.95 -24.55 0.88
C SER A 287 -15.00 -24.48 -0.33
N LEU A 288 -14.27 -23.37 -0.49
CA LEU A 288 -13.28 -23.20 -1.56
C LEU A 288 -12.13 -24.22 -1.45
N LEU A 289 -11.60 -24.40 -0.24
CA LEU A 289 -10.54 -25.36 0.06
C LEU A 289 -10.98 -26.80 -0.22
N ALA A 290 -12.16 -27.21 0.27
CA ALA A 290 -12.69 -28.55 0.10
C ALA A 290 -12.96 -28.89 -1.36
N ASN A 291 -13.55 -27.96 -2.11
CA ASN A 291 -13.91 -28.14 -3.52
C ASN A 291 -12.73 -27.93 -4.48
N GLY A 292 -11.55 -27.55 -3.97
CA GLY A 292 -10.36 -27.29 -4.79
C GLY A 292 -10.57 -26.12 -5.77
N SER A 293 -11.44 -25.19 -5.43
CA SER A 293 -11.70 -23.98 -6.22
C SER A 293 -10.57 -22.96 -6.03
N PRO A 294 -10.30 -22.08 -7.02
CA PRO A 294 -9.31 -21.03 -6.86
C PRO A 294 -9.63 -20.12 -5.66
N ILE A 295 -8.64 -19.91 -4.79
CA ILE A 295 -8.72 -18.99 -3.68
C ILE A 295 -8.06 -17.69 -4.11
N LEU A 296 -8.87 -16.65 -4.27
CA LEU A 296 -8.38 -15.34 -4.71
C LEU A 296 -7.67 -14.63 -3.57
N LEU A 297 -6.53 -14.00 -3.89
CA LEU A 297 -5.65 -13.37 -2.92
C LEU A 297 -5.38 -11.91 -3.26
N ARG A 298 -5.49 -11.05 -2.26
CA ARG A 298 -5.10 -9.64 -2.31
C ARG A 298 -3.79 -9.49 -1.59
N GLU A 299 -2.99 -8.57 -2.07
CA GLU A 299 -1.80 -8.13 -1.34
C GLU A 299 -2.25 -7.23 -0.18
N VAL A 300 -1.89 -7.58 1.06
CA VAL A 300 -2.17 -6.78 2.27
C VAL A 300 -0.99 -5.88 2.61
N ASP A 301 0.19 -6.44 2.44
CA ASP A 301 1.47 -5.77 2.53
C ASP A 301 2.39 -6.37 1.46
N TRP A 302 3.54 -5.77 1.21
CA TRP A 302 4.47 -6.19 0.15
C TRP A 302 4.75 -7.69 0.16
N GLY A 303 4.42 -8.36 -0.94
CA GLY A 303 4.61 -9.82 -1.08
C GLY A 303 3.91 -10.65 0.01
N GLN A 304 2.99 -10.04 0.78
CA GLN A 304 2.10 -10.68 1.74
C GLN A 304 0.69 -10.70 1.18
N TRP A 305 0.20 -11.91 0.94
CA TRP A 305 -1.06 -12.17 0.30
C TRP A 305 -2.04 -12.74 1.31
N THR A 306 -3.26 -12.21 1.39
CA THR A 306 -4.35 -12.81 2.19
C THR A 306 -5.51 -13.15 1.28
N TRP A 307 -6.41 -14.00 1.77
CA TRP A 307 -7.67 -14.28 1.10
C TRP A 307 -8.50 -12.99 0.95
N THR A 308 -8.95 -12.71 -0.28
CA THR A 308 -9.70 -11.48 -0.58
C THR A 308 -11.09 -11.41 0.05
N GLY A 309 -11.58 -12.50 0.64
CA GLY A 309 -12.97 -12.61 1.09
C GLY A 309 -13.90 -12.96 -0.06
N GLN A 310 -15.17 -12.54 0.07
CA GLN A 310 -16.22 -12.77 -0.94
C GLN A 310 -16.67 -11.43 -1.55
N GLY A 311 -17.14 -11.44 -2.80
CA GLY A 311 -17.82 -10.30 -3.45
C GLY A 311 -17.04 -9.50 -4.50
N ARG A 312 -17.61 -8.37 -4.95
CA ARG A 312 -17.10 -7.52 -6.05
C ARG A 312 -15.67 -7.01 -5.83
N SER A 313 -15.31 -6.69 -4.59
CA SER A 313 -13.95 -6.30 -4.22
C SER A 313 -12.99 -7.48 -4.35
N ALA A 314 -13.45 -8.71 -4.12
CA ALA A 314 -12.57 -9.87 -4.06
C ALA A 314 -11.87 -10.18 -5.38
N ILE A 315 -12.57 -10.15 -6.53
CA ILE A 315 -11.96 -10.32 -7.86
C ILE A 315 -11.17 -9.08 -8.29
N ARG A 316 -11.63 -7.89 -7.92
CA ARG A 316 -10.96 -6.63 -8.27
C ARG A 316 -9.63 -6.50 -7.52
N ASP A 317 -9.61 -6.80 -6.23
CA ASP A 317 -8.44 -6.69 -5.37
C ASP A 317 -7.52 -7.90 -5.47
N ALA A 318 -8.00 -9.01 -6.04
CA ALA A 318 -7.17 -10.16 -6.34
C ALA A 318 -6.03 -9.80 -7.29
N ARG A 319 -4.79 -10.08 -6.89
CA ARG A 319 -3.63 -10.06 -7.80
C ARG A 319 -2.95 -11.41 -7.92
N ALA A 320 -3.29 -12.35 -7.05
CA ALA A 320 -2.84 -13.72 -7.11
C ALA A 320 -3.99 -14.67 -6.77
N ALA A 321 -3.80 -15.95 -7.05
CA ALA A 321 -4.70 -17.01 -6.63
C ALA A 321 -3.89 -18.20 -6.13
N LEU A 322 -4.38 -18.83 -5.06
CA LEU A 322 -3.94 -20.14 -4.64
C LEU A 322 -4.83 -21.18 -5.32
N ILE A 323 -4.25 -22.05 -6.12
CA ILE A 323 -4.98 -23.02 -6.95
C ILE A 323 -4.52 -24.44 -6.65
N ARG A 324 -5.44 -25.39 -6.72
CA ARG A 324 -5.11 -26.81 -6.60
C ARG A 324 -4.74 -27.35 -7.97
N GLU A 325 -3.52 -27.87 -8.11
CA GLU A 325 -3.00 -28.33 -9.42
C GLU A 325 -3.89 -29.42 -10.01
N LYS A 326 -4.32 -30.38 -9.18
CA LYS A 326 -5.18 -31.49 -9.61
C LYS A 326 -6.57 -31.06 -10.13
N SER A 327 -7.00 -29.83 -9.85
CA SER A 327 -8.28 -29.29 -10.31
C SER A 327 -8.22 -28.68 -11.72
N HIS A 328 -7.04 -28.61 -12.34
CA HIS A 328 -6.83 -27.92 -13.63
C HIS A 328 -6.15 -28.86 -14.65
N SER A 329 -6.42 -28.63 -15.95
CA SER A 329 -5.81 -29.43 -17.02
C SER A 329 -4.33 -29.11 -17.19
N ALA A 330 -3.55 -30.10 -17.64
CA ALA A 330 -2.11 -29.95 -17.88
C ALA A 330 -1.79 -28.80 -18.87
N THR A 331 -2.65 -28.58 -19.86
CA THR A 331 -2.53 -27.49 -20.84
C THR A 331 -2.66 -26.10 -20.21
N ILE A 332 -3.59 -25.92 -19.27
CA ILE A 332 -3.75 -24.64 -18.56
C ILE A 332 -2.57 -24.40 -17.61
N LEU A 333 -2.17 -25.45 -16.88
CA LEU A 333 -1.03 -25.37 -15.95
C LEU A 333 0.28 -25.04 -16.66
N ALA A 334 0.47 -25.48 -17.91
CA ALA A 334 1.66 -25.16 -18.71
C ALA A 334 1.75 -23.68 -19.14
N GLN A 335 0.63 -22.93 -19.10
CA GLN A 335 0.56 -21.52 -19.47
C GLN A 335 0.64 -20.57 -18.27
N MET A 336 0.51 -21.11 -17.05
CA MET A 336 0.55 -20.34 -15.82
C MET A 336 1.96 -20.23 -15.27
N ASP A 337 2.38 -19.02 -14.93
CA ASP A 337 3.49 -18.86 -13.99
C ASP A 337 3.01 -19.31 -12.60
N ARG A 338 3.71 -20.27 -12.02
CA ARG A 338 3.27 -21.00 -10.83
C ARG A 338 4.42 -21.19 -9.86
N ALA A 339 4.18 -20.82 -8.62
CA ALA A 339 5.13 -20.97 -7.54
C ALA A 339 4.59 -21.94 -6.50
N ALA A 340 5.44 -22.87 -6.06
CA ALA A 340 5.12 -23.75 -4.95
C ALA A 340 4.98 -22.92 -3.66
N VAL A 341 3.99 -23.26 -2.85
CA VAL A 341 3.81 -22.69 -1.51
C VAL A 341 4.16 -23.76 -0.49
N GLN A 342 5.15 -23.47 0.36
CA GLN A 342 5.54 -24.35 1.45
C GLN A 342 4.35 -24.58 2.39
N ASP A 343 4.19 -25.82 2.84
CA ASP A 343 3.10 -26.28 3.70
C ASP A 343 1.69 -26.24 3.08
N ALA A 344 1.62 -26.13 1.75
CA ALA A 344 0.40 -26.18 0.94
C ALA A 344 0.47 -27.30 -0.13
N ALA A 345 0.78 -28.54 0.24
CA ALA A 345 1.01 -29.63 -0.71
C ALA A 345 -0.12 -29.80 -1.75
N GLY A 346 0.24 -29.78 -3.04
CA GLY A 346 -0.70 -29.87 -4.17
C GLY A 346 -1.44 -28.57 -4.51
N TRP A 347 -1.11 -27.47 -3.82
CA TRP A 347 -1.55 -26.13 -4.13
C TRP A 347 -0.37 -25.28 -4.59
N VAL A 348 -0.61 -24.42 -5.57
CA VAL A 348 0.38 -23.50 -6.12
C VAL A 348 -0.19 -22.09 -6.15
N LEU A 349 0.69 -21.11 -5.96
CA LEU A 349 0.37 -19.70 -6.12
C LEU A 349 0.59 -19.32 -7.58
N THR A 350 -0.34 -18.57 -8.15
CA THR A 350 -0.18 -17.99 -9.49
C THR A 350 -0.64 -16.54 -9.52
N ALA A 351 0.12 -15.70 -10.23
CA ALA A 351 -0.31 -14.35 -10.60
C ALA A 351 -1.15 -14.36 -11.89
N ALA A 352 -1.15 -15.47 -12.65
CA ALA A 352 -1.91 -15.65 -13.89
C ALA A 352 -3.39 -15.96 -13.60
N ILE A 353 -3.99 -15.15 -12.74
CA ILE A 353 -5.36 -15.32 -12.29
C ILE A 353 -6.36 -15.26 -13.43
N ASP A 354 -6.02 -14.62 -14.55
CA ASP A 354 -6.90 -14.46 -15.72
C ASP A 354 -7.11 -15.77 -16.49
N LEU A 355 -6.22 -16.75 -16.31
CA LEU A 355 -6.31 -18.08 -16.93
C LEU A 355 -7.22 -19.04 -16.16
N LEU A 356 -7.77 -18.63 -15.01
CA LEU A 356 -8.59 -19.49 -14.16
C LEU A 356 -10.07 -19.51 -14.61
N PRO A 357 -10.79 -20.63 -14.43
CA PRO A 357 -12.22 -20.70 -14.72
C PRO A 357 -13.00 -19.73 -13.82
N GLY A 358 -13.87 -18.91 -14.42
CA GLY A 358 -14.67 -17.92 -13.70
C GLY A 358 -13.94 -16.59 -13.49
N THR A 359 -12.63 -16.55 -13.34
CA THR A 359 -11.87 -15.28 -13.36
C THR A 359 -11.70 -14.71 -14.76
N SER A 360 -12.06 -15.49 -15.80
CA SER A 360 -12.05 -15.12 -17.21
C SER A 360 -12.88 -13.87 -17.52
N GLY A 361 -13.73 -13.39 -16.60
CA GLY A 361 -14.34 -12.05 -16.68
C GLY A 361 -13.34 -10.88 -16.70
N ARG A 362 -12.03 -11.13 -16.53
CA ARG A 362 -10.98 -10.14 -16.80
C ARG A 362 -10.58 -10.01 -18.27
N LEU A 363 -10.80 -11.03 -19.10
CA LEU A 363 -10.32 -11.06 -20.50
C LEU A 363 -11.31 -11.64 -21.54
N ALA A 364 -12.42 -12.25 -21.13
CA ALA A 364 -13.45 -12.76 -22.05
C ALA A 364 -14.50 -11.67 -22.31
N ILE A 365 -14.17 -10.79 -23.26
CA ILE A 365 -15.12 -9.91 -23.95
C ILE A 365 -16.02 -10.82 -24.80
N GLY A 366 -17.30 -10.84 -24.47
CA GLY A 366 -18.36 -11.01 -25.47
C GLY A 366 -18.88 -9.62 -25.79
N ASP A 367 -18.74 -9.23 -27.05
CA ASP A 367 -18.96 -7.91 -27.64
C ASP A 367 -20.35 -7.29 -27.39
N ASP A 368 -20.61 -6.65 -26.25
CA ASP A 368 -21.68 -5.64 -26.12
C ASP A 368 -21.46 -4.73 -24.88
N ASP A 369 -20.32 -4.03 -24.90
CA ASP A 369 -19.91 -2.79 -24.17
C ASP A 369 -20.12 -2.66 -22.63
N LEU A 370 -18.98 -2.71 -21.90
CA LEU A 370 -18.73 -1.86 -20.72
C LEU A 370 -17.21 -1.75 -20.47
N VAL A 371 -16.59 -0.67 -20.95
CA VAL A 371 -15.18 -0.33 -20.65
C VAL A 371 -15.07 0.17 -19.22
N ASP A 372 -14.48 -0.63 -18.33
CA ASP A 372 -14.03 -0.21 -17.01
C ASP A 372 -12.54 0.13 -17.03
N ALA A 373 -12.10 0.93 -16.07
CA ALA A 373 -10.77 1.52 -16.06
C ALA A 373 -10.17 1.53 -14.66
N ARG A 374 -8.91 1.09 -14.56
CA ARG A 374 -8.22 0.87 -13.29
C ARG A 374 -6.86 1.54 -13.27
N PHE A 375 -6.59 2.26 -12.19
CA PHE A 375 -5.27 2.82 -11.90
C PHE A 375 -4.49 1.87 -10.96
N THR A 376 -3.22 1.60 -11.27
CA THR A 376 -2.31 0.71 -10.55
C THR A 376 -0.86 1.22 -10.67
N GLY A 377 0.12 0.48 -10.15
CA GLY A 377 1.56 0.81 -10.25
C GLY A 377 2.10 1.66 -9.10
N VAL A 378 1.24 2.42 -8.41
CA VAL A 378 1.64 3.28 -7.28
C VAL A 378 0.78 3.05 -6.03
N PRO A 379 1.33 3.31 -4.82
CA PRO A 379 0.61 3.24 -3.56
C PRO A 379 -0.61 4.17 -3.57
N ARG A 380 -1.62 3.79 -2.78
CA ARG A 380 -2.78 4.62 -2.47
C ARG A 380 -2.73 4.99 -0.98
N PHE A 381 -2.85 6.27 -0.68
CA PHE A 381 -2.86 6.81 0.69
C PHE A 381 -3.68 8.12 0.71
N ASP A 382 -4.22 8.50 1.87
CA ASP A 382 -5.01 9.74 2.05
C ASP A 382 -6.08 9.99 0.97
N GLY A 383 -6.76 8.92 0.57
CA GLY A 383 -7.79 8.94 -0.46
C GLY A 383 -7.28 9.01 -1.91
N GLY A 384 -6.01 9.38 -2.14
CA GLY A 384 -5.40 9.53 -3.47
C GLY A 384 -4.25 8.56 -3.74
N ARG A 385 -3.61 8.72 -4.89
CA ARG A 385 -2.44 7.93 -5.32
C ARG A 385 -1.17 8.76 -5.29
N LEU A 386 -0.06 8.12 -4.95
CA LEU A 386 1.25 8.77 -5.06
C LEU A 386 1.49 9.20 -6.51
N ALA A 387 1.81 10.48 -6.67
CA ALA A 387 1.99 11.10 -7.97
C ALA A 387 3.40 11.72 -8.03
N ARG A 388 4.37 10.87 -8.38
CA ARG A 388 5.79 11.23 -8.45
C ARG A 388 6.37 10.90 -9.84
N PRO A 389 7.26 11.72 -10.41
CA PRO A 389 7.79 11.52 -11.76
C PRO A 389 8.43 10.16 -12.03
N SER A 390 9.15 9.63 -11.03
CA SER A 390 9.89 8.36 -11.18
C SER A 390 8.99 7.11 -11.16
N PHE A 391 7.72 7.24 -10.77
CA PHE A 391 6.80 6.11 -10.64
C PHE A 391 5.51 6.34 -11.45
N PRO A 392 5.44 5.84 -12.70
CA PRO A 392 4.27 6.04 -13.54
C PRO A 392 3.04 5.30 -13.01
N ILE A 393 1.88 5.94 -13.11
CA ILE A 393 0.59 5.33 -12.78
C ILE A 393 0.12 4.53 -13.99
N ARG A 394 -0.11 3.23 -13.82
CA ARG A 394 -0.64 2.36 -14.88
C ARG A 394 -2.16 2.42 -14.91
N LEU A 395 -2.71 2.84 -16.04
CA LEU A 395 -4.13 2.75 -16.36
C LEU A 395 -4.37 1.50 -17.21
N SER A 396 -5.21 0.59 -16.74
CA SER A 396 -5.64 -0.61 -17.47
C SER A 396 -7.14 -0.56 -17.73
N THR A 397 -7.59 -1.01 -18.90
CA THR A 397 -9.01 -1.02 -19.27
C THR A 397 -9.53 -2.41 -19.64
N THR A 398 -10.84 -2.65 -19.50
CA THR A 398 -11.45 -3.97 -19.75
C THR A 398 -11.92 -4.19 -21.20
N GLY A 399 -11.74 -3.20 -22.08
CA GLY A 399 -12.17 -3.24 -23.48
C GLY A 399 -11.30 -2.38 -24.40
N PRO A 400 -11.52 -2.43 -25.72
CA PRO A 400 -10.79 -1.61 -26.68
C PRO A 400 -11.07 -0.12 -26.43
N VAL A 401 -9.99 0.67 -26.40
CA VAL A 401 -10.04 2.12 -26.19
C VAL A 401 -9.40 2.80 -27.39
N GLU A 402 -10.13 3.76 -27.94
CA GLU A 402 -9.68 4.58 -29.07
C GLU A 402 -8.74 5.67 -28.57
N GLN A 403 -9.14 6.37 -27.50
CA GLN A 403 -8.37 7.48 -26.94
C GLN A 403 -8.57 7.62 -25.43
N VAL A 404 -7.52 8.08 -24.75
CA VAL A 404 -7.61 8.55 -23.36
C VAL A 404 -7.23 10.02 -23.32
N LYS A 405 -8.05 10.85 -22.69
CA LYS A 405 -7.84 12.30 -22.51
C LYS A 405 -7.82 12.64 -21.04
N LEU A 406 -6.88 13.49 -20.65
CA LEU A 406 -6.79 14.04 -19.29
C LEU A 406 -7.34 15.46 -19.29
N LYS A 407 -8.09 15.82 -18.25
CA LYS A 407 -8.63 17.17 -18.02
C LYS A 407 -8.52 17.51 -16.54
N GLY A 408 -8.38 18.79 -16.23
CA GLY A 408 -8.22 19.27 -14.86
C GLY A 408 -6.93 20.05 -14.68
N GLU A 409 -6.75 20.61 -13.50
CA GLU A 409 -5.53 21.32 -13.12
C GLU A 409 -4.34 20.35 -13.05
N GLY A 410 -3.26 20.64 -13.77
CA GLY A 410 -2.08 19.77 -13.88
C GLY A 410 -2.17 18.64 -14.90
N ALA A 411 -3.21 18.59 -15.75
CA ALA A 411 -3.30 17.58 -16.82
C ALA A 411 -2.18 17.72 -17.87
N ASP A 412 -1.69 18.93 -18.08
CA ASP A 412 -0.53 19.28 -18.91
C ASP A 412 0.80 18.77 -18.35
N LEU A 413 0.85 18.51 -17.03
CA LEU A 413 2.01 17.94 -16.34
C LEU A 413 2.04 16.40 -16.37
N VAL A 414 1.09 15.76 -17.07
CA VAL A 414 1.00 14.31 -17.17
C VAL A 414 1.15 13.86 -18.62
N THR A 415 2.21 13.11 -18.88
CA THR A 415 2.44 12.47 -20.18
C THR A 415 1.77 11.09 -20.20
N LEU A 416 0.88 10.88 -21.17
CA LEU A 416 0.21 9.61 -21.40
C LEU A 416 0.95 8.81 -22.49
N ARG A 417 1.44 7.61 -22.16
CA ARG A 417 2.03 6.67 -23.13
C ARG A 417 1.23 5.38 -23.19
N ARG A 418 0.86 4.93 -24.38
CA ARG A 418 0.25 3.60 -24.57
C ARG A 418 1.33 2.52 -24.37
N ALA A 419 1.11 1.62 -23.43
CA ALA A 419 2.02 0.50 -23.11
C ALA A 419 1.52 -0.84 -23.66
N GLY A 420 0.22 -0.94 -23.99
CA GLY A 420 -0.39 -2.11 -24.60
C GLY A 420 -1.72 -1.78 -25.26
N SER A 421 -2.42 -2.80 -25.77
CA SER A 421 -3.75 -2.62 -26.38
C SER A 421 -4.77 -2.03 -25.39
N GLN A 422 -4.64 -2.36 -24.10
CA GLN A 422 -5.53 -1.99 -23.00
C GLN A 422 -4.77 -1.35 -21.81
N ASP A 423 -3.54 -0.89 -22.03
CA ASP A 423 -2.69 -0.33 -20.98
C ASP A 423 -2.06 1.00 -21.39
N TRP A 424 -2.10 1.96 -20.46
CA TRP A 424 -1.44 3.25 -20.56
C TRP A 424 -0.62 3.51 -19.30
N LEU A 425 0.49 4.22 -19.48
CA LEU A 425 1.33 4.73 -18.41
C LEU A 425 1.16 6.25 -18.36
N LEU A 426 0.71 6.75 -17.21
CA LEU A 426 0.62 8.16 -16.89
C LEU A 426 1.91 8.52 -16.15
N THR A 427 2.80 9.24 -16.81
CA THR A 427 4.10 9.66 -16.26
C THR A 427 4.03 11.15 -15.95
N LEU A 428 4.33 11.52 -14.72
CA LEU A 428 4.29 12.92 -14.30
C LEU A 428 5.60 13.63 -14.64
N VAL A 429 5.51 14.90 -15.00
CA VAL A 429 6.69 15.77 -15.20
C VAL A 429 7.22 16.23 -13.85
N GLU A 430 6.34 16.57 -12.92
CA GLU A 430 6.66 16.99 -11.56
C GLU A 430 5.64 16.42 -10.55
N PRO A 431 5.93 16.44 -9.24
CA PRO A 431 5.01 15.97 -8.22
C PRO A 431 3.67 16.73 -8.25
N LEU A 432 2.55 16.01 -8.18
CA LEU A 432 1.22 16.61 -8.36
C LEU A 432 0.24 16.21 -7.25
N SER A 433 -0.51 17.18 -6.72
CA SER A 433 -1.63 16.94 -5.79
C SER A 433 -2.90 17.53 -6.37
N GLY A 434 -4.03 16.82 -6.23
CA GLY A 434 -5.32 17.27 -6.75
C GLY A 434 -6.09 16.16 -7.43
N ASP A 435 -7.13 16.51 -8.18
CA ASP A 435 -7.98 15.56 -8.88
C ASP A 435 -7.91 15.78 -10.40
N LEU A 436 -7.53 14.73 -11.12
CA LEU A 436 -7.55 14.71 -12.59
C LEU A 436 -8.77 13.97 -13.11
N GLN A 437 -9.44 14.52 -14.11
CA GLN A 437 -10.48 13.82 -14.87
C GLN A 437 -9.85 13.06 -16.04
N VAL A 438 -10.00 11.74 -16.01
CA VAL A 438 -9.57 10.82 -17.06
C VAL A 438 -10.79 10.42 -17.88
N ALA A 439 -10.86 10.91 -19.11
CA ALA A 439 -11.88 10.54 -20.08
C ALA A 439 -11.35 9.45 -21.00
N ILE A 440 -12.07 8.34 -21.10
CA ILE A 440 -11.70 7.15 -21.86
C ILE A 440 -12.74 7.00 -22.96
N GLU A 441 -12.31 7.22 -24.19
CA GLU A 441 -13.14 7.19 -25.40
C GLU A 441 -13.03 5.79 -26.01
N ALA A 442 -14.16 5.11 -26.09
CA ALA A 442 -14.31 3.80 -26.70
C ALA A 442 -15.49 3.83 -27.69
N THR A 443 -15.57 2.81 -28.54
CA THR A 443 -16.55 2.71 -29.63
C THR A 443 -18.01 2.79 -29.16
N GLY A 444 -18.29 2.46 -27.89
CA GLY A 444 -19.60 2.55 -27.23
C GLY A 444 -19.88 3.82 -26.39
N GLY A 445 -18.92 4.75 -26.24
CA GLY A 445 -19.10 6.00 -25.49
C GLY A 445 -17.88 6.47 -24.69
N VAL A 446 -18.05 7.54 -23.92
CA VAL A 446 -16.98 8.14 -23.10
C VAL A 446 -17.18 7.83 -21.62
N THR A 447 -16.25 7.09 -21.03
CA THR A 447 -16.20 6.86 -19.58
C THR A 447 -15.32 7.91 -18.92
N ARG A 448 -15.83 8.59 -17.90
CA ARG A 448 -15.04 9.55 -17.09
C ARG A 448 -14.73 8.96 -15.72
N ARG A 449 -13.49 9.14 -15.28
CA ARG A 449 -12.99 8.73 -13.96
C ARG A 449 -12.21 9.87 -13.34
N THR A 450 -12.43 10.09 -12.05
CA THR A 450 -11.60 11.01 -11.28
C THR A 450 -10.43 10.25 -10.67
N LEU A 451 -9.22 10.72 -10.95
CA LEU A 451 -7.96 10.22 -10.40
C LEU A 451 -7.46 11.22 -9.37
N SER A 452 -7.67 10.91 -8.10
CA SER A 452 -7.11 11.69 -6.99
C SER A 452 -5.64 11.39 -6.80
N LEU A 453 -4.82 12.45 -6.78
CA LEU A 453 -3.37 12.43 -6.71
C LEU A 453 -2.88 13.12 -5.45
N ARG A 454 -1.74 12.64 -4.95
CA ARG A 454 -1.01 13.17 -3.81
C ARG A 454 0.46 13.18 -4.16
N ALA A 455 1.08 14.35 -4.05
CA ALA A 455 2.53 14.48 -4.19
C ALA A 455 3.22 13.78 -3.00
N SER A 456 2.76 14.02 -1.78
CA SER A 456 3.47 13.57 -0.57
C SER A 456 2.54 12.90 0.44
N ALA A 457 3.05 11.91 1.16
CA ALA A 457 2.35 11.28 2.27
C ALA A 457 2.15 12.22 3.45
N ILE A 458 0.95 12.27 4.03
CA ILE A 458 0.75 12.92 5.34
C ILE A 458 1.29 11.94 6.38
N ALA A 459 2.36 12.35 7.08
CA ALA A 459 3.03 11.67 8.20
C ALA A 459 2.62 10.19 8.41
N PRO A 460 3.41 9.22 7.91
CA PRO A 460 3.06 7.81 7.99
C PRO A 460 2.83 7.37 9.45
N ASP A 461 1.93 6.42 9.67
CA ASP A 461 1.78 5.80 10.99
C ASP A 461 3.00 4.91 11.27
N TRP A 462 4.01 5.52 11.88
CA TRP A 462 5.26 4.86 12.26
C TRP A 462 5.11 3.94 13.49
N GLN A 463 3.94 3.93 14.15
CA GLN A 463 3.73 3.16 15.39
C GLN A 463 3.34 1.69 15.13
N ARG A 464 3.32 1.25 13.88
CA ARG A 464 2.97 -0.14 13.54
C ARG A 464 4.10 -1.07 13.98
N GLU A 465 3.87 -1.86 15.02
CA GLU A 465 4.82 -2.86 15.48
C GLU A 465 5.18 -3.84 14.35
N LEU A 466 6.48 -4.17 14.26
CA LEU A 466 6.94 -5.21 13.35
C LEU A 466 6.27 -6.54 13.71
N PRO A 467 5.71 -7.28 12.75
CA PRO A 467 5.17 -8.60 13.02
C PRO A 467 6.22 -9.51 13.68
N ARG A 468 5.83 -10.32 14.66
CA ARG A 468 6.74 -11.12 15.51
C ARG A 468 7.75 -11.99 14.76
N ARG A 469 7.45 -12.35 13.51
CA ARG A 469 8.34 -13.14 12.67
C ARG A 469 9.53 -12.33 12.14
N PHE A 470 9.46 -11.01 12.08
CA PHE A 470 10.55 -10.19 11.57
C PHE A 470 11.41 -9.74 12.74
N VAL A 471 12.72 -9.86 12.59
CA VAL A 471 13.70 -9.33 13.53
C VAL A 471 14.59 -8.39 12.74
N VAL A 472 14.82 -7.20 13.27
CA VAL A 472 15.77 -6.29 12.66
C VAL A 472 17.14 -6.98 12.69
N ASP A 473 17.83 -7.04 11.56
CA ASP A 473 19.12 -7.72 11.49
C ASP A 473 20.11 -6.99 12.42
N GLU A 474 20.37 -7.57 13.61
CA GLU A 474 20.96 -6.87 14.77
C GLU A 474 22.39 -6.37 14.46
N ILE A 475 23.13 -7.14 13.64
CA ILE A 475 24.47 -6.80 13.14
C ILE A 475 24.42 -5.65 12.12
N GLY A 476 23.24 -5.24 11.66
CA GLY A 476 23.03 -4.06 10.82
C GLY A 476 22.40 -2.87 11.55
N SER A 477 21.72 -3.06 12.68
CA SER A 477 20.75 -2.07 13.16
C SER A 477 20.60 -1.92 14.68
N ALA A 478 20.77 -2.96 15.49
CA ALA A 478 20.20 -2.97 16.85
C ALA A 478 21.16 -2.55 17.98
N ASP A 479 22.48 -2.66 17.78
CA ASP A 479 23.45 -2.32 18.83
C ASP A 479 24.13 -0.95 18.66
N TRP A 480 23.69 -0.15 17.69
CA TRP A 480 24.07 1.26 17.63
C TRP A 480 22.97 2.07 18.34
N ALA A 481 23.02 2.11 19.66
CA ALA A 481 22.20 3.03 20.43
C ALA A 481 23.03 4.29 20.67
N PRO A 482 22.66 5.47 20.15
CA PRO A 482 23.10 6.69 20.78
C PRO A 482 22.53 6.68 22.20
N THR A 483 23.35 6.97 23.19
CA THR A 483 23.04 6.67 24.60
C THR A 483 21.68 7.21 25.02
N GLY A 484 20.84 6.34 25.62
CA GLY A 484 19.63 6.75 26.31
C GLY A 484 19.93 7.77 27.43
N ALA A 485 18.91 8.53 27.81
CA ALA A 485 18.93 9.81 28.56
C ALA A 485 19.69 9.90 29.91
N ALA A 486 20.61 9.00 30.25
CA ALA A 486 21.43 9.05 31.45
C ALA A 486 22.91 9.29 31.12
N GLY A 487 23.31 10.57 31.14
CA GLY A 487 24.63 10.98 31.63
C GLY A 487 25.84 10.90 30.69
N SER A 488 26.36 12.08 30.35
CA SER A 488 27.80 12.33 30.17
C SER A 488 28.56 11.56 29.06
N ALA A 489 28.47 12.05 27.81
CA ALA A 489 29.57 11.89 26.83
C ALA A 489 29.52 12.92 25.68
N ILE A 490 29.49 14.22 25.96
CA ILE A 490 29.66 15.27 24.92
C ILE A 490 31.12 15.76 24.93
N GLY A 491 32.01 14.89 24.48
CA GLY A 491 33.46 15.12 24.43
C GLY A 491 34.01 15.12 23.00
N GLY A 492 33.46 15.93 22.10
CA GLY A 492 34.02 16.11 20.76
C GLY A 492 33.21 17.09 19.93
N SER A 493 33.88 18.08 19.31
CA SER A 493 33.27 18.91 18.27
C SER A 493 33.45 18.20 16.94
N PHE A 494 32.37 17.85 16.26
CA PHE A 494 32.43 17.32 14.91
C PHE A 494 32.32 18.48 13.92
N LEU A 495 33.32 18.64 13.04
CA LEU A 495 33.24 19.61 11.96
C LEU A 495 32.40 18.99 10.83
N ALA A 496 31.42 19.76 10.34
CA ALA A 496 30.66 19.37 9.16
C ALA A 496 31.62 19.17 7.97
N ALA A 497 31.48 18.05 7.27
CA ALA A 497 32.17 17.88 6.01
C ALA A 497 31.57 18.87 5.00
N HIS A 498 32.42 19.58 4.26
CA HIS A 498 31.94 20.51 3.23
C HIS A 498 31.30 19.71 2.09
N SER A 499 30.00 19.92 1.90
CA SER A 499 29.29 19.46 0.70
C SER A 499 29.78 20.27 -0.51
N GLU A 500 30.09 19.61 -1.62
CA GLU A 500 30.38 20.30 -2.87
C GLU A 500 29.07 20.92 -3.39
N ALA A 501 29.03 22.24 -3.55
CA ALA A 501 27.83 23.01 -3.90
C ALA A 501 27.23 22.69 -5.29
N SER A 502 27.87 21.82 -6.09
CA SER A 502 27.45 21.46 -7.45
C SER A 502 26.70 20.11 -7.56
N ILE A 503 26.59 19.34 -6.47
CA ILE A 503 25.96 18.01 -6.53
C ILE A 503 24.44 18.15 -6.32
N GLN A 504 23.67 17.81 -7.34
CA GLN A 504 22.21 17.71 -7.25
C GLN A 504 21.79 16.25 -6.99
N THR A 505 20.91 16.05 -6.00
CA THR A 505 20.33 14.73 -5.74
C THR A 505 19.41 14.34 -6.90
N LYS A 506 19.50 13.09 -7.36
CA LYS A 506 18.62 12.55 -8.41
C LYS A 506 17.18 12.53 -7.92
N GLN A 507 16.25 12.95 -8.79
CA GLN A 507 14.82 12.97 -8.47
C GLN A 507 14.29 11.59 -8.04
N GLY A 508 14.81 10.50 -8.63
CA GLY A 508 14.45 9.13 -8.24
C GLY A 508 14.66 8.79 -6.77
N ILE A 509 15.65 9.41 -6.11
CA ILE A 509 15.87 9.22 -4.67
C ILE A 509 14.79 9.93 -3.85
N ILE A 510 14.46 11.17 -4.23
CA ILE A 510 13.43 11.98 -3.57
C ILE A 510 12.07 11.29 -3.72
N ASP A 511 11.75 10.85 -4.93
CA ASP A 511 10.51 10.14 -5.23
C ASP A 511 10.44 8.80 -4.47
N LEU A 512 11.56 8.07 -4.34
CA LEU A 512 11.62 6.82 -3.58
C LEU A 512 11.32 7.04 -2.10
N VAL A 513 11.83 8.11 -1.50
CA VAL A 513 11.53 8.47 -0.11
C VAL A 513 10.01 8.65 0.08
N GLU A 514 9.36 9.34 -0.85
CA GLU A 514 7.90 9.55 -0.80
C GLU A 514 7.12 8.26 -1.05
N TYR A 515 7.65 7.39 -1.90
CA TYR A 515 7.09 6.08 -2.15
C TYR A 515 7.13 5.19 -0.91
N LEU A 516 8.25 5.18 -0.21
CA LEU A 516 8.41 4.47 1.06
C LEU A 516 7.53 5.08 2.17
N ALA A 517 7.40 6.40 2.20
CA ALA A 517 6.51 7.07 3.16
C ALA A 517 5.04 6.73 2.91
N ALA A 518 4.63 6.66 1.64
CA ALA A 518 3.28 6.26 1.25
C ALA A 518 2.96 4.77 1.53
N ARG A 519 3.97 3.94 1.80
CA ARG A 519 3.80 2.51 2.07
C ARG A 519 4.86 2.00 3.07
N PRO A 520 4.80 2.42 4.35
CA PRO A 520 5.85 2.21 5.37
C PRO A 520 5.96 0.77 5.91
N GLY A 521 5.35 -0.21 5.24
CA GLY A 521 5.28 -1.61 5.68
C GLY A 521 6.57 -2.42 5.49
N VAL A 522 6.47 -3.72 5.75
CA VAL A 522 7.60 -4.64 5.58
C VAL A 522 7.60 -5.17 4.14
N MET A 523 8.71 -4.96 3.43
CA MET A 523 8.89 -5.34 2.04
C MET A 523 9.90 -6.49 1.89
N PRO A 524 9.52 -7.63 1.29
CA PRO A 524 10.47 -8.67 0.90
C PRO A 524 11.58 -8.07 0.06
N LEU A 525 12.83 -8.45 0.35
CA LEU A 525 13.99 -7.81 -0.28
C LEU A 525 13.93 -7.92 -1.81
N GLY A 526 13.45 -9.04 -2.36
CA GLY A 526 13.25 -9.21 -3.81
C GLY A 526 12.34 -8.13 -4.41
N GLY A 527 11.15 -7.92 -3.84
CA GLY A 527 10.23 -6.88 -4.30
C GLY A 527 10.78 -5.45 -4.11
N PHE A 528 11.61 -5.23 -3.10
CA PHE A 528 12.30 -3.94 -2.93
C PHE A 528 13.36 -3.72 -4.01
N LEU A 529 14.15 -4.73 -4.34
CA LEU A 529 15.14 -4.64 -5.42
C LEU A 529 14.46 -4.42 -6.77
N ASP A 530 13.33 -5.09 -7.03
CA ASP A 530 12.53 -4.86 -8.23
C ASP A 530 12.01 -3.41 -8.29
N LEU A 531 11.60 -2.84 -7.14
CA LEU A 531 11.23 -1.42 -7.06
C LEU A 531 12.43 -0.51 -7.38
N LEU A 532 13.62 -0.79 -6.84
CA LEU A 532 14.83 -0.01 -7.17
C LEU A 532 15.16 -0.08 -8.66
N ASP A 533 14.95 -1.23 -9.30
CA ASP A 533 15.18 -1.42 -10.73
C ASP A 533 14.23 -0.60 -11.61
N THR A 534 13.13 -0.09 -11.06
CA THR A 534 12.24 0.85 -11.77
C THR A 534 12.77 2.29 -11.83
N LEU A 535 13.79 2.63 -11.02
CA LEU A 535 14.26 4.01 -10.91
C LEU A 535 15.03 4.46 -12.18
N PRO A 536 14.71 5.62 -12.76
CA PRO A 536 15.42 6.13 -13.92
C PRO A 536 16.92 6.32 -13.66
N GLY A 537 17.77 5.62 -14.41
CA GLY A 537 19.24 5.72 -14.31
C GLY A 537 19.88 4.83 -13.25
N ILE A 538 19.16 3.88 -12.65
CA ILE A 538 19.67 2.95 -11.63
C ILE A 538 20.95 2.22 -12.03
N GLU A 539 21.15 1.97 -13.33
CA GLU A 539 22.35 1.35 -13.90
C GLU A 539 23.65 2.11 -13.56
N GLU A 540 23.58 3.44 -13.36
CA GLU A 540 24.73 4.27 -12.97
C GLU A 540 25.28 3.86 -11.59
N VAL A 541 24.41 3.42 -10.68
CA VAL A 541 24.77 3.07 -9.29
C VAL A 541 24.78 1.56 -9.04
N GLY A 542 23.85 0.84 -9.66
CA GLY A 542 23.53 -0.56 -9.41
C GLY A 542 22.64 -0.73 -8.17
N ARG A 543 21.58 -1.55 -8.29
CA ARG A 543 20.57 -1.77 -7.24
C ARG A 543 21.13 -2.16 -5.87
N TRP A 544 22.17 -2.99 -5.82
CA TRP A 544 22.79 -3.42 -4.57
C TRP A 544 23.57 -2.29 -3.87
N THR A 545 24.24 -1.44 -4.65
CA THR A 545 24.95 -0.27 -4.12
C THR A 545 23.95 0.77 -3.62
N LEU A 546 22.85 0.99 -4.34
CA LEU A 546 21.79 1.88 -3.89
C LEU A 546 21.11 1.35 -2.63
N TYR A 547 20.72 0.07 -2.60
CA TYR A 547 20.19 -0.58 -1.40
C TYR A 547 21.09 -0.34 -0.19
N ARG A 548 22.40 -0.57 -0.34
CA ARG A 548 23.38 -0.29 0.69
C ARG A 548 23.41 1.18 1.10
N GLY A 549 23.40 2.10 0.13
CA GLY A 549 23.36 3.54 0.38
C GLY A 549 22.13 3.97 1.18
N LEU A 550 20.96 3.39 0.92
CA LEU A 550 19.72 3.67 1.67
C LEU A 550 19.80 3.17 3.13
N MET A 551 20.44 2.01 3.36
CA MET A 551 20.71 1.50 4.71
C MET A 551 21.67 2.43 5.48
N GLU A 552 22.77 2.84 4.84
CA GLU A 552 23.77 3.73 5.44
C GLU A 552 23.20 5.15 5.67
N ALA A 553 22.30 5.60 4.80
CA ALA A 553 21.51 6.81 4.96
C ALA A 553 20.39 6.69 6.00
N GLY A 554 20.29 5.57 6.72
CA GLY A 554 19.33 5.38 7.81
C GLY A 554 17.86 5.42 7.38
N LEU A 555 17.55 5.32 6.08
CA LEU A 555 16.19 5.40 5.57
C LEU A 555 15.43 4.07 5.71
N ILE A 556 16.16 2.96 5.65
CA ILE A 556 15.61 1.61 5.73
C ILE A 556 16.43 0.75 6.68
N ASP A 557 15.78 -0.24 7.28
CA ASP A 557 16.44 -1.30 8.04
C ASP A 557 16.26 -2.67 7.37
N PRO A 558 17.32 -3.48 7.29
CA PRO A 558 17.22 -4.87 6.88
C PRO A 558 16.55 -5.70 7.99
N LEU A 559 15.63 -6.56 7.59
CA LEU A 559 14.92 -7.48 8.46
C LEU A 559 15.24 -8.92 8.07
N ARG A 560 15.44 -9.77 9.07
CA ARG A 560 15.47 -11.23 8.93
C ARG A 560 14.12 -11.82 9.31
N VAL A 561 13.73 -12.90 8.64
CA VAL A 561 12.53 -13.66 9.00
C VAL A 561 12.92 -14.80 9.95
N ARG A 562 12.23 -14.92 11.09
CA ARG A 562 12.41 -16.01 12.07
C ARG A 562 11.99 -17.34 11.45
N GLY A 563 12.84 -18.35 11.60
CA GLY A 563 12.57 -19.70 11.10
C GLY A 563 12.49 -19.80 9.57
N TRP A 564 12.99 -18.81 8.83
CA TRP A 564 12.89 -18.75 7.38
C TRP A 564 14.11 -18.06 6.76
N ARG A 565 14.49 -18.46 5.54
CA ARG A 565 15.71 -17.96 4.88
C ARG A 565 15.59 -16.54 4.31
N GLY A 566 14.38 -16.00 4.18
CA GLY A 566 14.15 -14.72 3.51
C GLY A 566 14.60 -13.49 4.32
N CYS A 567 15.03 -12.45 3.60
CA CYS A 567 15.17 -11.10 4.15
C CYS A 567 14.04 -10.19 3.65
N ALA A 568 13.80 -9.15 4.44
CA ALA A 568 12.91 -8.05 4.11
C ALA A 568 13.58 -6.73 4.46
N VAL A 569 12.94 -5.63 4.10
CA VAL A 569 13.32 -4.28 4.44
C VAL A 569 12.11 -3.55 5.00
N THR A 570 12.34 -2.59 5.86
CA THR A 570 11.29 -1.68 6.31
C THR A 570 11.80 -0.26 6.31
N ALA A 571 10.91 0.71 6.09
CA ALA A 571 11.26 2.12 6.24
C ALA A 571 11.47 2.43 7.72
N ARG A 572 12.53 3.19 8.03
CA ARG A 572 12.88 3.52 9.40
C ARG A 572 12.11 4.77 9.85
N ALA A 573 11.47 4.68 11.02
CA ALA A 573 10.78 5.82 11.62
C ALA A 573 11.76 7.00 11.86
N PRO A 574 11.32 8.24 11.59
CA PRO A 574 12.10 9.43 11.90
C PRO A 574 12.39 9.57 13.39
N ARG A 575 13.63 9.91 13.73
CA ARG A 575 14.05 10.29 15.08
C ARG A 575 15.17 11.33 15.04
N ALA A 576 15.42 11.96 16.18
CA ALA A 576 16.32 13.09 16.28
C ALA A 576 17.61 12.70 17.00
N VAL A 577 18.76 12.88 16.35
CA VAL A 577 20.07 12.56 16.92
C VAL A 577 20.85 13.85 17.15
N LEU A 578 21.10 14.17 18.41
CA LEU A 578 21.81 15.38 18.81
C LEU A 578 23.32 15.12 18.89
N SER A 579 24.10 16.03 18.32
CA SER A 579 25.57 16.06 18.41
C SER A 579 26.09 17.47 18.64
N ARG A 580 27.36 17.59 19.07
CA ARG A 580 28.03 18.88 19.26
C ARG A 580 28.70 19.32 17.97
N ALA A 581 28.39 20.55 17.55
CA ALA A 581 29.00 21.23 16.42
C ALA A 581 30.04 22.27 16.88
N SER A 582 30.75 22.90 15.94
CA SER A 582 31.74 23.95 16.25
C SER A 582 31.12 25.13 17.00
N ASP A 583 29.92 25.55 16.57
CA ASP A 583 29.24 26.76 17.02
C ASP A 583 27.88 26.46 17.67
N GLY A 584 27.80 25.38 18.45
CA GLY A 584 26.60 24.99 19.20
C GLY A 584 26.29 23.50 19.08
N PHE A 585 25.03 23.19 18.77
CA PHE A 585 24.56 21.82 18.61
C PHE A 585 23.92 21.63 17.25
N CYS A 586 24.05 20.41 16.73
CA CYS A 586 23.41 19.96 15.50
C CYS A 586 22.47 18.80 15.84
N LEU A 587 21.21 18.93 15.44
CA LEU A 587 20.20 17.89 15.49
C LEU A 587 20.02 17.32 14.09
N VAL A 588 20.48 16.10 13.89
CA VAL A 588 20.31 15.38 12.62
C VAL A 588 19.04 14.55 12.70
N ILE A 589 18.17 14.69 11.70
CA ILE A 589 16.96 13.86 11.61
C ILE A 589 17.31 12.56 10.89
N ASP A 590 17.36 11.47 11.65
CA ASP A 590 17.62 10.11 11.16
C ASP A 590 16.30 9.39 10.86
N GLY A 591 16.28 8.46 9.90
CA GLY A 591 15.05 7.83 9.43
C GLY A 591 14.47 8.46 8.16
N LEU A 592 13.30 7.97 7.73
CA LEU A 592 12.65 8.36 6.48
C LEU A 592 11.92 9.71 6.61
N VAL A 593 12.60 10.79 6.27
CA VAL A 593 12.03 12.15 6.29
C VAL A 593 11.43 12.50 4.93
N ASN A 594 10.11 12.46 4.83
CA ASN A 594 9.41 12.91 3.63
C ASN A 594 9.24 14.45 3.61
N GLU A 595 8.80 14.99 2.48
CA GLU A 595 8.71 16.41 2.18
C GLU A 595 7.80 17.17 3.17
N VAL A 596 6.66 16.57 3.54
CA VAL A 596 5.73 17.17 4.52
C VAL A 596 6.39 17.30 5.89
N LEU A 597 7.07 16.25 6.35
CA LEU A 597 7.78 16.28 7.64
C LEU A 597 8.95 17.26 7.60
N ALA A 598 9.73 17.26 6.51
CA ALA A 598 10.85 18.18 6.33
C ALA A 598 10.39 19.64 6.38
N GLN A 599 9.34 20.00 5.63
CA GLN A 599 8.77 21.35 5.63
C GLN A 599 8.25 21.76 7.01
N ARG A 600 7.56 20.86 7.72
CA ARG A 600 7.09 21.12 9.08
C ARG A 600 8.25 21.40 10.03
N LEU A 601 9.28 20.56 10.02
CA LEU A 601 10.48 20.72 10.84
C LEU A 601 11.21 22.03 10.52
N GLN A 602 11.35 22.37 9.24
CA GLN A 602 11.97 23.63 8.82
C GLN A 602 11.17 24.86 9.27
N ALA A 603 9.84 24.83 9.16
CA ALA A 603 8.97 25.92 9.62
C ALA A 603 9.09 26.13 11.13
N MET A 604 9.00 25.07 11.93
CA MET A 604 9.18 25.17 13.39
C MET A 604 10.59 25.62 13.77
N ALA A 605 11.62 25.16 13.05
CA ALA A 605 12.98 25.61 13.28
C ALA A 605 13.11 27.12 13.05
N PHE A 606 12.52 27.63 11.96
CA PHE A 606 12.47 29.06 11.67
C PHE A 606 11.78 29.86 12.78
N ASP A 607 10.61 29.40 13.25
CA ASP A 607 9.85 30.06 14.32
C ASP A 607 10.62 30.09 15.65
N LEU A 608 11.46 29.08 15.90
CA LEU A 608 12.31 28.98 17.08
C LEU A 608 13.69 29.66 16.93
N GLY A 609 13.95 30.33 15.80
CA GLY A 609 15.23 30.99 15.53
C GLY A 609 16.41 30.02 15.33
N LEU A 610 16.13 28.77 15.01
CA LEU A 610 17.12 27.75 14.65
C LEU A 610 17.45 27.85 13.14
N SER A 611 18.65 27.43 12.76
CA SER A 611 18.99 27.29 11.34
C SER A 611 18.72 25.88 10.86
N ALA A 612 17.99 25.74 9.76
CA ALA A 612 17.72 24.46 9.12
C ALA A 612 18.50 24.36 7.80
N THR A 613 19.23 23.25 7.63
CA THR A 613 20.00 22.96 6.42
C THR A 613 19.66 21.58 5.91
N CYS A 614 19.40 21.45 4.60
CA CYS A 614 19.28 20.17 3.93
C CYS A 614 20.58 19.90 3.17
N THR A 615 21.45 19.07 3.73
CA THR A 615 22.77 18.80 3.18
C THR A 615 22.68 17.68 2.14
N VAL A 616 23.15 17.94 0.92
CA VAL A 616 23.24 16.90 -0.11
C VAL A 616 24.32 15.87 0.25
N GLY A 617 24.12 14.62 -0.13
CA GLY A 617 25.12 13.57 0.14
C GLY A 617 26.34 13.66 -0.78
N VAL A 618 27.30 12.73 -0.60
CA VAL A 618 28.58 12.73 -1.33
C VAL A 618 28.48 12.54 -2.84
N GLY A 619 27.33 12.08 -3.33
CA GLY A 619 27.06 11.85 -4.74
C GLY A 619 25.56 11.94 -5.03
N PRO A 620 25.17 11.98 -6.32
CA PRO A 620 23.80 12.29 -6.75
C PRO A 620 22.77 11.22 -6.34
N TRP A 621 23.21 9.98 -6.06
CA TRP A 621 22.37 8.87 -5.59
C TRP A 621 22.33 8.76 -4.05
N SER A 622 22.95 9.69 -3.34
CA SER A 622 22.99 9.72 -1.87
C SER A 622 21.81 10.54 -1.34
N PRO A 623 20.97 10.01 -0.45
CA PRO A 623 19.84 10.76 0.10
C PRO A 623 20.29 12.01 0.87
N PRO A 624 19.55 13.13 0.77
CA PRO A 624 19.88 14.34 1.53
C PRO A 624 19.59 14.14 3.03
N VAL A 625 20.23 14.95 3.86
CA VAL A 625 20.09 14.90 5.32
C VAL A 625 19.60 16.23 5.85
N LEU A 626 18.49 16.22 6.59
CA LEU A 626 17.99 17.39 7.30
C LEU A 626 18.73 17.56 8.63
N CYS A 627 19.40 18.70 8.79
CA CYS A 627 20.12 19.08 9.99
C CYS A 627 19.58 20.42 10.50
N LEU A 628 19.38 20.52 11.82
CA LEU A 628 18.96 21.73 12.51
C LEU A 628 20.07 22.17 13.46
N HIS A 629 20.42 23.44 13.47
CA HIS A 629 21.51 23.97 14.30
C HIS A 629 21.03 25.09 15.22
N GLY A 630 21.58 25.12 16.43
CA GLY A 630 21.30 26.17 17.40
C GLY A 630 21.59 25.77 18.85
N ASN A 631 20.83 26.36 19.77
CA ASN A 631 20.91 26.03 21.19
C ASN A 631 20.36 24.63 21.45
N ARG A 632 21.06 23.87 22.32
CA ARG A 632 20.63 22.57 22.81
C ARG A 632 19.21 22.57 23.36
N GLU A 633 18.86 23.51 24.24
CA GLU A 633 17.56 23.49 24.92
C GLU A 633 16.39 23.60 23.92
N THR A 634 16.53 24.51 22.96
CA THR A 634 15.56 24.70 21.88
C THR A 634 15.44 23.47 20.97
N LEU A 635 16.57 22.85 20.61
CA LEU A 635 16.57 21.62 19.78
C LEU A 635 15.93 20.44 20.51
N VAL A 636 16.17 20.29 21.81
CA VAL A 636 15.57 19.25 22.66
C VAL A 636 14.06 19.48 22.79
N SER A 637 13.62 20.71 23.04
CA SER A 637 12.19 21.06 23.10
C SER A 637 11.51 20.75 21.78
N MET A 638 12.10 21.15 20.65
CA MET A 638 11.55 20.90 19.32
C MET A 638 11.39 19.40 19.03
N ALA A 639 12.36 18.56 19.40
CA ALA A 639 12.23 17.10 19.24
C ALA A 639 11.04 16.55 20.04
N ALA A 640 10.85 17.02 21.28
CA ALA A 640 9.72 16.64 22.11
C ALA A 640 8.36 17.10 21.52
N ASP A 641 8.28 18.36 21.09
CA ASP A 641 7.05 18.95 20.51
C ASP A 641 6.62 18.28 19.19
N THR A 642 7.58 17.66 18.50
CA THR A 642 7.35 16.92 17.25
C THR A 642 7.08 15.44 17.47
N GLY A 643 7.22 14.94 18.70
CA GLY A 643 7.11 13.53 19.02
C GLY A 643 8.24 12.68 18.46
N LEU A 644 9.38 13.29 18.09
CA LEU A 644 10.55 12.56 17.64
C LEU A 644 11.32 12.02 18.86
N GLU A 645 11.66 10.73 18.80
CA GLU A 645 12.57 10.14 19.79
C GLU A 645 13.92 10.86 19.72
N LEU A 646 14.45 11.27 20.88
CA LEU A 646 15.70 12.01 20.97
C LEU A 646 16.82 11.11 21.48
N GLU A 647 17.90 11.05 20.71
CA GLU A 647 19.11 10.29 21.04
C GLU A 647 20.36 11.18 20.98
N PHE A 648 21.46 10.79 21.65
CA PHE A 648 22.72 11.55 21.69
C PHE A 648 23.87 10.80 21.02
N LEU A 649 24.54 11.42 20.05
CA LEU A 649 25.66 10.80 19.34
C LEU A 649 26.87 10.60 20.26
N THR A 650 27.33 9.35 20.37
CA THR A 650 28.51 8.96 21.15
C THR A 650 29.81 9.29 20.39
N PRO A 651 30.87 9.80 21.04
CA PRO A 651 32.12 10.15 20.36
C PRO A 651 33.05 8.96 20.08
N ALA A 652 32.79 7.79 20.66
CA ALA A 652 33.61 6.59 20.50
C ALA A 652 32.99 5.60 19.51
N LEU A 653 33.84 4.95 18.72
CA LEU A 653 33.47 3.82 17.84
C LEU A 653 33.78 2.46 18.49
N ASP A 654 34.20 2.44 19.76
CA ASP A 654 34.60 1.21 20.45
C ASP A 654 33.41 0.23 20.52
N GLY A 655 33.62 -0.98 19.99
CA GLY A 655 32.58 -2.02 19.88
C GLY A 655 31.71 -1.93 18.61
N LEU A 656 31.77 -0.84 17.84
CA LEU A 656 31.05 -0.73 16.57
C LEU A 656 31.79 -1.51 15.47
N GLY A 657 31.13 -2.53 14.92
CA GLY A 657 31.67 -3.35 13.84
C GLY A 657 32.45 -4.59 14.29
N VAL A 658 32.15 -5.14 15.49
CA VAL A 658 32.61 -6.48 15.85
C VAL A 658 32.04 -7.48 14.83
N PRO A 659 32.89 -8.14 14.04
CA PRO A 659 32.39 -9.06 13.04
C PRO A 659 31.79 -10.29 13.72
N VAL A 660 30.56 -10.66 13.38
CA VAL A 660 29.97 -11.91 13.86
C VAL A 660 30.39 -13.04 12.93
N GLU A 661 31.13 -14.00 13.48
CA GLU A 661 31.46 -15.22 12.77
C GLU A 661 30.18 -16.02 12.52
N GLY A 662 29.99 -16.45 11.28
CA GLY A 662 28.98 -17.43 10.97
C GLY A 662 29.40 -18.78 11.57
N THR A 663 28.47 -19.50 12.18
CA THR A 663 28.74 -20.88 12.58
C THR A 663 28.77 -21.79 11.33
N PRO A 664 29.68 -22.77 11.23
CA PRO A 664 29.51 -23.88 10.28
C PRO A 664 28.28 -24.72 10.67
N ASN A 665 27.83 -25.62 9.79
CA ASN A 665 26.76 -26.55 10.15
C ASN A 665 27.19 -27.40 11.37
N ALA A 666 26.28 -27.60 12.33
CA ALA A 666 26.55 -28.31 13.58
C ALA A 666 26.90 -29.81 13.38
N ASP A 667 26.53 -30.38 12.24
CA ASP A 667 26.73 -31.78 11.87
C ASP A 667 28.00 -32.01 11.02
N GLY A 668 28.77 -30.96 10.71
CA GLY A 668 29.95 -31.06 9.83
C GLY A 668 29.64 -31.33 8.36
N SER A 669 28.37 -31.25 7.94
CA SER A 669 27.96 -31.45 6.54
C SER A 669 28.47 -30.35 5.61
N ASN A 670 28.65 -30.69 4.34
CA ASN A 670 29.00 -29.72 3.30
C ASN A 670 27.85 -28.73 3.09
N HIS A 671 28.18 -27.45 2.91
CA HIS A 671 27.22 -26.45 2.46
C HIS A 671 26.70 -26.86 1.07
N GLY A 672 25.38 -27.02 0.90
CA GLY A 672 24.80 -27.69 -0.27
C GLY A 672 25.26 -27.12 -1.61
N SER A 673 25.10 -25.80 -1.82
CA SER A 673 25.62 -25.11 -3.01
C SER A 673 26.54 -23.95 -2.62
N ARG A 674 27.72 -23.88 -3.24
CA ARG A 674 28.64 -22.74 -3.14
C ARG A 674 28.59 -21.93 -4.43
N ILE A 675 28.33 -20.64 -4.31
CA ILE A 675 28.35 -19.71 -5.42
C ILE A 675 29.54 -18.78 -5.21
N ARG A 676 30.57 -18.93 -6.06
CA ARG A 676 31.71 -18.02 -6.09
C ARG A 676 31.24 -16.65 -6.56
N LEU A 677 31.72 -15.58 -5.93
CA LEU A 677 31.46 -14.24 -6.42
C LEU A 677 32.31 -13.92 -7.65
N PRO A 678 31.69 -13.59 -8.80
CA PRO A 678 32.41 -13.00 -9.93
C PRO A 678 32.85 -11.57 -9.59
N ASP A 679 33.80 -11.04 -10.37
CA ASP A 679 34.28 -9.64 -10.33
C ASP A 679 35.15 -9.24 -9.13
N LEU A 680 35.96 -10.17 -8.62
CA LEU A 680 36.96 -9.92 -7.57
C LEU A 680 38.37 -10.37 -8.00
N ASP A 681 38.75 -10.08 -9.24
CA ASP A 681 40.03 -10.53 -9.83
C ASP A 681 41.24 -10.08 -9.01
N ALA A 682 41.18 -8.90 -8.38
CA ALA A 682 42.23 -8.41 -7.49
C ALA A 682 42.45 -9.34 -6.28
N LEU A 683 41.39 -9.94 -5.73
CA LEU A 683 41.47 -10.90 -4.62
C LEU A 683 41.87 -12.30 -5.13
N GLY A 684 41.29 -12.72 -6.26
CA GLY A 684 41.60 -14.00 -6.90
C GLY A 684 43.07 -14.11 -7.32
N GLY A 685 43.66 -13.03 -7.84
CA GLY A 685 45.08 -12.94 -8.16
C GLY A 685 46.01 -13.03 -6.95
N ARG A 686 45.48 -12.91 -5.72
CA ARG A 686 46.19 -13.11 -4.45
C ARG A 686 45.85 -14.44 -3.77
N GLY A 687 45.10 -15.33 -4.43
CA GLY A 687 44.73 -16.63 -3.90
C GLY A 687 43.65 -16.60 -2.81
N VAL A 688 42.86 -15.52 -2.75
CA VAL A 688 41.72 -15.38 -1.84
C VAL A 688 40.41 -15.52 -2.62
N GLU A 689 39.52 -16.38 -2.15
CA GLU A 689 38.21 -16.64 -2.74
C GLU A 689 37.09 -16.36 -1.76
N VAL A 690 35.99 -15.83 -2.28
CA VAL A 690 34.78 -15.53 -1.50
C VAL A 690 33.59 -16.27 -2.12
N HIS A 691 32.89 -17.04 -1.29
CA HIS A 691 31.81 -17.93 -1.69
C HIS A 691 30.55 -17.66 -0.85
N LEU A 692 29.41 -17.50 -1.49
CA LEU A 692 28.11 -17.61 -0.82
C LEU A 692 27.78 -19.10 -0.62
N CYS A 693 27.62 -19.50 0.63
CA CYS A 693 27.38 -20.89 1.00
C CYS A 693 25.95 -21.05 1.52
N ARG A 694 25.14 -21.85 0.81
CA ARG A 694 23.79 -22.19 1.25
C ARG A 694 23.83 -23.34 2.24
N ARG A 695 23.15 -23.20 3.38
CA ARG A 695 22.96 -24.29 4.35
C ARG A 695 21.88 -25.25 3.85
N GLU A 696 21.98 -26.53 4.16
CA GLU A 696 20.99 -27.54 3.74
C GLU A 696 19.71 -27.45 4.56
N ALA A 697 19.80 -27.18 5.86
CA ALA A 697 18.64 -26.97 6.76
C ALA A 697 17.78 -25.78 6.30
N GLU A 698 16.49 -26.01 6.01
CA GLU A 698 15.54 -25.08 5.36
C GLU A 698 15.32 -23.75 6.08
N ASP A 699 15.71 -23.65 7.34
CA ASP A 699 15.45 -22.55 8.27
C ASP A 699 16.67 -21.64 8.55
N ALA A 700 17.88 -22.06 8.18
CA ALA A 700 19.10 -21.30 8.49
C ALA A 700 19.53 -20.34 7.35
N PRO A 701 19.90 -19.07 7.66
CA PRO A 701 20.31 -18.10 6.65
C PRO A 701 21.61 -18.52 5.94
N PRO A 702 21.84 -18.05 4.70
CA PRO A 702 23.10 -18.30 4.01
C PRO A 702 24.27 -17.63 4.74
N VAL A 703 25.47 -18.19 4.57
CA VAL A 703 26.72 -17.64 5.13
C VAL A 703 27.74 -17.40 4.03
N TRP A 704 28.65 -16.48 4.28
CA TRP A 704 29.73 -16.08 3.38
C TRP A 704 31.03 -16.71 3.83
N LEU A 705 31.66 -17.50 2.95
CA LEU A 705 32.91 -18.18 3.19
C LEU A 705 34.06 -17.40 2.52
N VAL A 706 35.07 -17.04 3.30
CA VAL A 706 36.35 -16.55 2.81
C VAL A 706 37.37 -17.67 2.93
N HIS A 707 37.95 -18.05 1.79
CA HIS A 707 38.93 -19.12 1.70
C HIS A 707 40.23 -18.60 1.09
N THR A 708 41.35 -18.91 1.74
CA THR A 708 42.69 -18.58 1.23
C THR A 708 43.53 -19.84 1.27
N ALA A 709 44.31 -20.08 0.22
CA ALA A 709 45.16 -21.27 0.13
C ALA A 709 46.09 -21.38 1.35
N GLY A 710 45.99 -22.48 2.10
CA GLY A 710 46.81 -22.73 3.28
C GLY A 710 46.33 -22.08 4.59
N ALA A 711 45.17 -21.40 4.60
CA ALA A 711 44.54 -20.87 5.81
C ALA A 711 43.21 -21.59 6.11
N GLU A 712 42.80 -21.59 7.39
CA GLU A 712 41.49 -22.11 7.79
C GLU A 712 40.36 -21.26 7.18
N PRO A 713 39.27 -21.89 6.69
CA PRO A 713 38.11 -21.19 6.14
C PRO A 713 37.43 -20.33 7.21
N ARG A 714 37.02 -19.12 6.84
CA ARG A 714 36.30 -18.20 7.73
C ARG A 714 34.89 -17.94 7.23
N TYR A 715 33.93 -17.97 8.14
CA TYR A 715 32.52 -17.82 7.84
C TYR A 715 31.97 -16.52 8.39
N TRP A 716 31.09 -15.89 7.61
CA TRP A 716 30.58 -14.56 7.85
C TRP A 716 29.07 -14.52 7.62
N SER A 717 28.32 -13.84 8.49
CA SER A 717 26.88 -13.62 8.27
C SER A 717 26.58 -12.62 7.14
N HIS A 718 27.50 -11.69 6.86
CA HIS A 718 27.29 -10.63 5.86
C HIS A 718 28.40 -10.54 4.81
N ARG A 719 27.99 -10.25 3.57
CA ARG A 719 28.87 -10.08 2.42
C ARG A 719 29.97 -9.06 2.63
N HIS A 720 29.64 -7.87 3.10
CA HIS A 720 30.59 -6.75 3.20
C HIS A 720 31.69 -7.04 4.23
N LEU A 721 31.36 -7.70 5.35
CA LEU A 721 32.35 -8.15 6.33
C LEU A 721 33.27 -9.23 5.75
N ALA A 722 32.69 -10.18 5.01
CA ALA A 722 33.48 -11.19 4.30
C ALA A 722 34.47 -10.57 3.30
N LEU A 723 34.04 -9.53 2.57
CA LEU A 723 34.91 -8.82 1.63
C LEU A 723 36.01 -8.02 2.35
N LEU A 724 35.72 -7.38 3.48
CA LEU A 724 36.73 -6.70 4.29
C LEU A 724 37.79 -7.69 4.82
N ASP A 725 37.37 -8.87 5.29
CA ASP A 725 38.29 -9.93 5.69
C ASP A 725 39.07 -10.50 4.51
N ALA A 726 38.46 -10.65 3.34
CA ALA A 726 39.14 -11.08 2.12
C ALA A 726 40.22 -10.07 1.68
N CYS A 727 39.94 -8.76 1.70
CA CYS A 727 40.93 -7.71 1.45
C CYS A 727 42.10 -7.80 2.42
N ARG A 728 41.83 -8.05 3.70
CA ARG A 728 42.85 -8.25 4.72
C ARG A 728 43.72 -9.47 4.41
N GLN A 729 43.12 -10.62 4.10
CA GLN A 729 43.86 -11.84 3.76
C GLN A 729 44.69 -11.68 2.48
N ALA A 730 44.20 -10.90 1.52
CA ALA A 730 44.90 -10.56 0.28
C ALA A 730 45.94 -9.44 0.42
N ALA A 731 46.04 -8.80 1.60
CA ALA A 731 46.83 -7.60 1.84
C ALA A 731 46.52 -6.43 0.88
N ILE A 732 45.25 -6.26 0.52
CA ILE A 732 44.75 -5.17 -0.31
C ILE A 732 44.12 -4.09 0.58
N ALA A 733 44.43 -2.84 0.27
CA ALA A 733 43.79 -1.67 0.88
C ALA A 733 42.32 -1.60 0.45
N PRO A 734 41.33 -1.79 1.34
CA PRO A 734 39.92 -1.72 0.97
C PRO A 734 39.44 -0.29 0.73
N PHE A 735 40.15 0.70 1.29
CA PHE A 735 39.80 2.11 1.18
C PHE A 735 41.04 2.99 0.99
N SER A 736 40.90 4.07 0.22
CA SER A 736 41.83 5.20 0.23
C SER A 736 41.18 6.42 0.85
N LEU A 737 42.00 7.31 1.41
CA LEU A 737 41.54 8.60 1.92
C LEU A 737 42.04 9.72 1.01
N THR A 738 41.11 10.44 0.39
CA THR A 738 41.42 11.52 -0.54
C THR A 738 40.47 12.69 -0.29
N ARG A 739 41.01 13.90 -0.08
CA ARG A 739 40.24 15.16 0.07
C ARG A 739 39.10 15.09 1.12
N GLY A 740 39.37 14.50 2.29
CA GLY A 740 38.36 14.37 3.36
C GLY A 740 37.23 13.39 3.02
N ARG A 741 37.49 12.45 2.10
CA ARG A 741 36.58 11.35 1.78
C ARG A 741 37.32 10.03 1.86
N LEU A 742 36.68 9.03 2.46
CA LEU A 742 37.13 7.65 2.41
C LEU A 742 36.45 6.97 1.23
N ILE A 743 37.22 6.49 0.26
CA ILE A 743 36.75 5.95 -1.01
C ILE A 743 37.02 4.44 -1.02
N SER A 744 36.02 3.63 -1.38
CA SER A 744 36.16 2.18 -1.49
C SER A 744 36.89 1.78 -2.75
N GLU A 745 38.03 1.12 -2.63
CA GLU A 745 38.90 0.73 -3.76
C GLU A 745 38.35 -0.45 -4.58
N LEU A 746 37.41 -1.21 -4.01
CA LEU A 746 36.83 -2.40 -4.64
C LEU A 746 35.29 -2.32 -4.69
N PRO A 747 34.66 -2.86 -5.76
CA PRO A 747 33.21 -2.95 -5.84
C PRO A 747 32.61 -3.78 -4.70
N GLY A 748 31.55 -3.28 -4.07
CA GLY A 748 30.84 -3.99 -3.01
C GLY A 748 31.54 -4.04 -1.65
N VAL A 749 32.72 -3.43 -1.52
CA VAL A 749 33.38 -3.18 -0.23
C VAL A 749 32.78 -1.93 0.40
N PHE A 750 32.33 -2.06 1.64
CA PHE A 750 31.66 -0.99 2.38
C PHE A 750 32.16 -0.99 3.83
N LEU A 751 32.09 0.16 4.51
CA LEU A 751 32.31 0.21 5.95
C LEU A 751 31.27 -0.68 6.68
N PRO A 752 31.56 -1.18 7.88
CA PRO A 752 30.51 -1.75 8.74
C PRO A 752 29.33 -0.77 8.86
N LEU A 753 28.09 -1.27 8.82
CA LEU A 753 26.90 -0.41 8.71
C LEU A 753 26.80 0.62 9.84
N GLN A 754 27.15 0.21 11.06
CA GLN A 754 27.16 1.10 12.22
C GLN A 754 28.16 2.24 12.05
N VAL A 755 29.35 1.95 11.52
CA VAL A 755 30.40 2.96 11.30
C VAL A 755 29.96 3.93 10.20
N ALA A 756 29.33 3.44 9.13
CA ALA A 756 28.79 4.29 8.06
C ALA A 756 27.66 5.20 8.56
N ARG A 757 26.72 4.67 9.34
CA ARG A 757 25.62 5.44 9.95
C ARG A 757 26.14 6.47 10.94
N TRP A 758 27.09 6.08 11.79
CA TRP A 758 27.75 6.99 12.73
C TRP A 758 28.44 8.14 12.00
N LEU A 759 29.19 7.84 10.93
CA LEU A 759 29.83 8.88 10.11
C LEU A 759 28.82 9.85 9.50
N ARG A 760 27.70 9.34 8.97
CA ARG A 760 26.62 10.20 8.46
C ARG A 760 26.09 11.14 9.54
N LEU A 761 25.82 10.63 10.73
CA LEU A 761 25.28 11.44 11.84
C LEU A 761 26.31 12.44 12.37
N ALA A 762 27.57 12.05 12.44
CA ALA A 762 28.67 12.92 12.86
C ALA A 762 28.95 14.05 11.86
N THR A 763 28.75 13.79 10.56
CA THR A 763 29.05 14.75 9.49
C THR A 763 27.85 15.52 8.97
N GLY A 764 26.63 15.01 9.17
CA GLY A 764 25.42 15.50 8.54
C GLY A 764 25.37 15.26 7.02
N VAL A 765 26.17 14.33 6.49
CA VAL A 765 26.29 14.05 5.05
C VAL A 765 26.11 12.54 4.80
N SER A 766 25.20 12.18 3.89
CA SER A 766 25.01 10.77 3.53
C SER A 766 26.16 10.23 2.65
N PRO A 767 26.64 9.00 2.92
CA PRO A 767 27.56 8.30 2.03
C PRO A 767 26.82 7.82 0.76
N GLY A 768 27.59 7.41 -0.25
CA GLY A 768 27.04 6.94 -1.51
C GLY A 768 28.04 6.86 -2.65
N LYS A 769 27.56 6.47 -3.82
CA LYS A 769 28.39 6.30 -5.02
C LYS A 769 28.72 7.65 -5.67
N THR A 770 30.00 7.89 -5.91
CA THR A 770 30.52 8.99 -6.74
C THR A 770 30.84 8.49 -8.15
N VAL A 771 31.34 9.37 -9.03
CA VAL A 771 31.75 9.00 -10.40
C VAL A 771 32.79 7.88 -10.42
N ALA A 772 33.67 7.80 -9.40
CA ALA A 772 34.67 6.76 -9.30
C ALA A 772 34.14 5.52 -8.56
N GLN A 773 33.83 5.66 -7.27
CA GLN A 773 33.52 4.54 -6.36
C GLN A 773 32.61 5.00 -5.18
N HIS A 774 32.17 4.06 -4.34
CA HIS A 774 31.42 4.38 -3.11
C HIS A 774 32.30 5.15 -2.13
N SER A 775 31.76 6.22 -1.55
CA SER A 775 32.52 7.18 -0.73
C SER A 775 31.82 7.51 0.57
N TYR A 776 32.61 7.82 1.59
CA TYR A 776 32.16 8.24 2.90
C TYR A 776 32.74 9.62 3.25
N PRO A 777 31.93 10.54 3.81
CA PRO A 777 32.44 11.81 4.29
C PRO A 777 33.27 11.58 5.55
N VAL A 778 34.57 11.91 5.49
CA VAL A 778 35.50 11.76 6.61
C VAL A 778 36.28 13.06 6.73
N GLY A 779 35.72 14.01 7.47
CA GLY A 779 36.40 15.28 7.78
C GLY A 779 37.74 15.06 8.47
N SER A 780 38.60 16.08 8.48
CA SER A 780 39.96 15.99 9.06
C SER A 780 39.99 15.64 10.55
N THR A 781 38.94 15.99 11.30
CA THR A 781 38.79 15.66 12.71
C THR A 781 38.33 14.22 12.96
N LEU A 782 37.63 13.62 12.00
CA LEU A 782 37.10 12.26 12.07
C LEU A 782 38.06 11.22 11.50
N GLU A 783 38.99 11.64 10.63
CA GLU A 783 40.01 10.76 10.05
C GLU A 783 40.77 9.95 11.12
N PRO A 784 41.31 10.53 12.21
CA PRO A 784 42.04 9.76 13.22
C PRO A 784 41.15 8.75 13.94
N VAL A 785 39.88 9.09 14.18
CA VAL A 785 38.89 8.23 14.84
C VAL A 785 38.59 7.01 13.96
N ILE A 786 38.35 7.25 12.67
CA ILE A 786 38.12 6.18 11.68
C ILE A 786 39.36 5.32 11.48
N ARG A 787 40.55 5.93 11.39
CA ARG A 787 41.80 5.17 11.31
C ARG A 787 42.00 4.27 12.52
N ALA A 788 41.77 4.78 13.72
CA ALA A 788 41.87 4.00 14.94
C ALA A 788 40.84 2.85 14.97
N ALA A 789 39.57 3.14 14.67
CA ALA A 789 38.49 2.15 14.67
C ALA A 789 38.69 1.05 13.61
N LEU A 790 39.26 1.38 12.46
CA LEU A 790 39.53 0.43 11.37
C LEU A 790 40.93 -0.23 11.47
N GLY A 791 41.69 0.02 12.54
CA GLY A 791 43.06 -0.53 12.68
C GLY A 791 44.02 -0.07 11.57
N LEU A 792 43.81 1.13 11.01
CA LEU A 792 44.69 1.73 10.01
C LEU A 792 45.86 2.45 10.69
N PRO A 793 47.07 2.46 10.09
CA PRO A 793 48.17 3.26 10.60
C PRO A 793 47.77 4.75 10.68
N LEU A 794 47.94 5.35 11.86
CA LEU A 794 47.87 6.80 12.03
C LEU A 794 49.07 7.41 11.29
N THR A 795 48.84 8.09 10.17
CA THR A 795 49.90 8.86 9.52
C THR A 795 50.32 9.99 10.46
N ALA A 796 51.61 10.07 10.74
CA ALA A 796 52.20 11.15 11.54
C ALA A 796 52.01 12.49 10.82
N THR A 797 50.95 13.23 11.15
CA THR A 797 50.84 14.65 10.86
C THR A 797 51.82 15.40 11.76
N SER A 798 53.01 15.68 11.21
CA SER A 798 53.81 16.89 11.46
C SER A 798 53.61 17.62 12.80
N ARG A 799 53.89 16.97 13.93
CA ARG A 799 54.33 17.67 15.14
C ARG A 799 55.81 17.43 15.32
N LYS A 800 56.58 18.53 15.38
CA LYS A 800 58.00 18.55 15.77
C LYS A 800 58.21 17.59 16.96
N LEU A 801 58.88 16.47 16.70
CA LEU A 801 59.45 15.63 17.73
C LEU A 801 60.58 16.44 18.38
N ALA A 802 60.32 16.97 19.57
CA ALA A 802 61.38 17.23 20.52
C ALA A 802 62.02 15.88 20.88
N ALA A 803 63.33 15.82 20.76
CA ALA A 803 64.14 14.64 20.96
C ALA A 803 64.00 14.06 22.38
N GLY A 804 63.99 12.73 22.49
CA GLY A 804 64.32 12.06 23.75
C GLY A 804 63.82 10.62 23.85
N GLY A 805 64.75 9.67 23.91
CA GLY A 805 64.56 8.41 24.64
C GLY A 805 64.35 7.16 23.80
N ALA A 806 65.39 6.34 23.73
CA ALA A 806 65.46 5.07 23.02
C ALA A 806 64.57 3.96 23.61
N LEU A 807 64.06 3.06 22.76
CA LEU A 807 64.00 1.63 23.10
C LEU A 807 64.07 0.75 21.84
N ARG A 808 64.90 -0.29 21.94
CA ARG A 808 65.38 -1.18 20.86
C ARG A 808 64.56 -2.49 20.84
N ARG A 809 64.35 -3.01 19.60
CA ARG A 809 64.07 -4.41 19.17
C ARG A 809 62.63 -4.94 19.41
N ARG A 810 61.98 -5.71 18.52
CA ARG A 810 62.45 -6.68 17.51
C ARG A 810 61.34 -6.95 16.45
N GLY A 811 61.69 -6.87 15.16
CA GLY A 811 61.25 -7.77 14.06
C GLY A 811 59.82 -7.72 13.51
N SER A 812 59.56 -6.87 12.50
CA SER A 812 58.72 -7.20 11.33
C SER A 812 59.11 -6.24 10.19
N ALA A 813 59.37 -6.75 9.00
CA ALA A 813 59.87 -5.97 7.87
C ALA A 813 58.83 -4.94 7.39
N VAL A 814 59.26 -3.67 7.31
CA VAL A 814 58.52 -2.55 6.73
C VAL A 814 58.77 -2.55 5.22
N ALA A 815 57.74 -2.78 4.41
CA ALA A 815 57.78 -2.51 2.98
C ALA A 815 57.47 -1.03 2.73
N ILE A 816 58.40 -0.36 2.04
CA ILE A 816 58.41 1.08 1.78
C ILE A 816 57.33 1.45 0.75
N ALA A 817 56.55 2.49 1.07
CA ALA A 817 55.61 3.14 0.16
C ALA A 817 56.34 3.71 -1.07
N ARG A 818 55.92 3.32 -2.28
CA ARG A 818 56.25 4.05 -3.50
C ARG A 818 55.19 5.11 -3.72
N SER A 819 55.55 6.38 -3.51
CA SER A 819 54.71 7.51 -3.88
C SER A 819 54.68 7.66 -5.40
N ARG A 820 53.51 7.47 -6.01
CA ARG A 820 53.17 8.09 -7.29
C ARG A 820 51.91 8.93 -7.09
N GLY A 821 52.11 10.23 -6.87
CA GLY A 821 51.08 11.28 -6.97
C GLY A 821 49.90 11.21 -5.99
N THR A 822 49.91 12.06 -4.95
CA THR A 822 48.76 12.50 -4.09
C THR A 822 47.82 11.47 -3.44
N ALA A 823 47.87 10.20 -3.80
CA ALA A 823 47.09 9.12 -3.21
C ALA A 823 47.97 8.31 -2.25
N VAL A 824 47.51 8.10 -1.02
CA VAL A 824 48.12 7.19 -0.06
C VAL A 824 47.34 5.89 -0.09
N GLU A 825 47.91 4.83 -0.64
CA GLU A 825 47.38 3.46 -0.51
C GLU A 825 47.58 2.98 0.94
N ILE A 826 46.51 2.50 1.58
CA ILE A 826 46.50 2.17 3.01
C ILE A 826 46.20 0.68 3.21
N THR A 827 47.21 -0.12 3.55
CA THR A 827 46.99 -1.53 3.94
C THR A 827 46.55 -1.61 5.41
N PRO A 828 45.37 -2.18 5.75
CA PRO A 828 44.88 -2.24 7.14
C PRO A 828 45.58 -3.33 7.96
N VAL A 829 45.87 -3.04 9.23
CA VAL A 829 46.35 -4.02 10.22
C VAL A 829 45.28 -4.15 11.30
N TRP A 830 44.29 -5.01 11.04
CA TRP A 830 43.22 -5.31 11.99
C TRP A 830 43.80 -5.99 13.23
N ARG A 831 43.66 -5.39 14.42
CA ARG A 831 43.84 -6.10 15.69
C ARG A 831 42.48 -6.59 16.16
N TRP A 832 42.27 -7.88 16.00
CA TRP A 832 41.09 -8.57 16.50
C TRP A 832 41.25 -8.77 18.00
N ALA A 833 40.17 -8.58 18.75
CA ALA A 833 40.10 -9.19 20.07
C ALA A 833 40.24 -10.70 19.86
N ARG A 834 41.37 -11.27 20.27
CA ARG A 834 41.38 -12.70 20.57
C ARG A 834 40.33 -12.87 21.65
N ASP A 835 39.32 -13.69 21.39
CA ASP A 835 38.64 -14.36 22.48
C ASP A 835 39.73 -14.89 23.41
N GLN A 836 39.72 -14.37 24.64
CA GLN A 836 40.24 -15.16 25.73
C GLN A 836 39.42 -16.44 25.66
N ARG A 837 40.05 -17.50 25.14
CA ARG A 837 39.58 -18.86 25.36
C ARG A 837 39.61 -19.05 26.87
N GLY A 838 38.51 -18.68 27.54
CA GLY A 838 38.16 -19.19 28.83
C GLY A 838 37.94 -20.68 28.66
N GLY A 839 39.00 -21.45 28.85
CA GLY A 839 38.83 -22.84 29.23
C GLY A 839 38.09 -22.89 30.57
N PRO A 840 37.32 -23.95 30.83
CA PRO A 840 36.57 -24.06 32.07
C PRO A 840 37.52 -24.20 33.25
N HIS A 841 37.43 -23.27 34.20
CA HIS A 841 37.70 -23.49 35.62
C HIS A 841 36.77 -22.63 36.45
#